data_AF-A0AA45MH17-F1
#
_entry.id   AF-A0AA45MH17-F1
#
_cell.length_a   1.000
_cell.length_b   1.000
_cell.length_c   1.000
_cell.angle_alpha   90.00
_cell.angle_beta   90.00
_cell.angle_gamma   90.00
#
_symmetry.space_group_name_H-M   'P 1'
#
loop_
_entity.id
_entity.type
_entity.pdbx_description
1 polymer ?
#
loop_
_entity_poly.entity_id
_entity_poly.type
_entity_poly.pdbx_seq_one_letter_code
_entity_poly.pdbx_strand_id
1 'polypeptide(L)'
;MLQVPTAPTPLLGSVVCTPAVAAIGDSVCVEVKAPNGQSYDNNESGNISINGVPGSRQYLVWNRAGKKTINVTAGKRGAIEKLKAEVQINAPADGKQPPMLTVRSAPHNPTALILTVQNAPERRTQGTPRPRIEIKPRTPATPAVPAGPIVPRITAMSALTIPARDAASHPILLPTTQPRVAINAGGGATAAVYNWQLGAVALGSTHPTLQHDFAAQLNPNRPHTVFHVQVTVQQPGDAARVIQRSVSVANPYFLARQRGVLQPPVDSSDFSAQFIDGSFRASFVVRNPEASNLTLSSMQLELAYEDGPREFELRPAVASAVVLKAQASTRVDVAIPKAQLPQQAIAFSVHYKGTAPNGLPVRVSAHFDLPQHMSKKLLVNANAQTLLTDLASRQLVANPGLITLDEVARLSSYGMLPAATSSALQVEMGRVPAALASALQPVHALTAMDVHEAPPFPVEDQECNPWNLPDHIPDGMFCMPTQEKRWMQMRPRFMNAKKGDLILNPSNGSLISAVLQTVTPPQRYSHSGIMTRNHDEITHSTASEDRLIEFIGGDGARPDVLKYMWPGVVTQTVEHAVDGEDMIDPETGTKHTIAGFATIESKMDLGGVAPEIVPAMVVKPDPLKETLEIRQTLHGIADFAAQQAGKSHYRFFCYTNPALGLTDKAPASAKWAANTFPTVCSSLLWMSIRQSGVPMEGGMLEQSDLAAGAQIVASTPDGLYVYQSDERIAAGEVLYSKIHEMVLESAGWFGNALTDAADDTANQMLNAFASDWVDNGSKDSDAWRQTGDANAVSPANLCFFDAPLYGYCEPLIYRPARFEEVTIYKWKKVAQTGALHGVVHFEGKPAAGVSVQISQNQFTHTAADGSFTLTGVPVGSVLVTADQQALHGEASVTVAANQTVSVTVDLKQPSHLFRRLTIDGWMATTDYEFAAAAYPHSVGDFYNLAELSPASTTHVVKVFDQVADDAMGRLILTLDLLANDVIQVKATLRCYGEGYADGDNYQEGHLAPFTIGPNKSGTWWMFVDGDNYAEAHFTLSNKVDPV
;
A
#
# COMPACT_ATOMS: atom_id res chain seq x y z
N MET A 1 43.83 -36.30 17.97
CA MET A 1 44.20 -35.00 17.39
C MET A 1 42.91 -34.26 17.10
N LEU A 2 42.57 -33.27 17.95
CA LEU A 2 41.44 -32.38 17.71
C LEU A 2 41.82 -31.49 16.52
N GLN A 3 41.03 -31.54 15.44
CA GLN A 3 41.20 -30.61 14.31
C GLN A 3 41.08 -29.18 14.85
N VAL A 4 42.15 -28.41 14.65
CA VAL A 4 42.13 -26.96 14.87
C VAL A 4 41.03 -26.39 13.98
N PRO A 5 40.10 -25.57 14.50
CA PRO A 5 39.09 -24.91 13.67
C PRO A 5 39.80 -24.06 12.61
N THR A 6 39.61 -24.39 11.34
CA THR A 6 40.02 -23.52 10.23
C THR A 6 39.30 -22.18 10.39
N ALA A 7 40.06 -21.09 10.40
CA ALA A 7 39.49 -19.74 10.44
C ALA A 7 38.45 -19.57 9.32
N PRO A 8 37.30 -18.92 9.60
CA PRO A 8 36.27 -18.70 8.59
C PRO A 8 36.87 -17.93 7.39
N THR A 9 36.55 -18.40 6.18
CA THR A 9 36.98 -17.72 4.95
C THR A 9 36.25 -16.38 4.86
N PRO A 10 36.96 -15.27 4.57
CA PRO A 10 36.32 -13.97 4.47
C PRO A 10 35.22 -13.95 3.40
N LEU A 11 34.10 -13.30 3.70
CA LEU A 11 32.97 -13.07 2.80
C LEU A 11 33.09 -11.74 2.05
N LEU A 12 33.86 -10.78 2.55
CA LEU A 12 33.99 -9.47 1.92
C LEU A 12 35.38 -9.25 1.35
N GLY A 13 35.47 -8.97 0.04
CA GLY A 13 36.70 -8.60 -0.65
C GLY A 13 36.84 -7.10 -0.85
N SER A 14 35.88 -6.48 -1.55
CA SER A 14 35.87 -5.03 -1.81
C SER A 14 34.46 -4.50 -2.07
N VAL A 15 34.30 -3.17 -2.00
CA VAL A 15 33.06 -2.46 -2.35
C VAL A 15 33.41 -1.44 -3.42
N VAL A 16 32.72 -1.48 -4.56
CA VAL A 16 32.96 -0.63 -5.73
C VAL A 16 31.77 0.30 -5.93
N CYS A 17 32.02 1.61 -5.96
CA CYS A 17 31.03 2.65 -6.26
C CYS A 17 31.26 3.18 -7.68
N THR A 18 30.26 3.05 -8.56
CA THR A 18 30.34 3.49 -9.96
C THR A 18 29.18 4.45 -10.30
N PRO A 19 29.46 5.73 -10.61
CA PRO A 19 30.78 6.37 -10.55
C PRO A 19 31.22 6.65 -9.11
N ALA A 20 32.53 6.79 -8.87
CA ALA A 20 33.07 7.17 -7.55
C ALA A 20 32.83 8.66 -7.21
N VAL A 21 32.51 9.46 -8.23
CA VAL A 21 32.10 10.86 -8.12
C VAL A 21 30.82 11.04 -8.94
N ALA A 22 29.74 11.48 -8.31
CA ALA A 22 28.43 11.68 -8.95
C ALA A 22 27.90 13.08 -8.63
N ALA A 23 26.94 13.62 -9.39
CA ALA A 23 26.20 14.80 -8.95
C ALA A 23 24.99 14.40 -8.10
N ILE A 24 24.40 15.37 -7.40
CA ILE A 24 23.06 15.22 -6.82
C ILE A 24 22.12 14.65 -7.91
N GLY A 25 21.24 13.72 -7.54
CA GLY A 25 20.26 13.09 -8.42
C GLY A 25 20.82 12.05 -9.40
N ASP A 26 22.14 11.90 -9.50
CA ASP A 26 22.75 10.84 -10.30
C ASP A 26 22.72 9.50 -9.54
N SER A 27 22.61 8.42 -10.29
CA SER A 27 22.64 7.06 -9.75
C SER A 27 24.07 6.56 -9.59
N VAL A 28 24.38 6.01 -8.42
CA VAL A 28 25.64 5.31 -8.14
C VAL A 28 25.32 3.83 -7.95
N CYS A 29 25.93 2.98 -8.77
CA CYS A 29 25.94 1.55 -8.59
C CYS A 29 26.98 1.18 -7.52
N VAL A 30 26.51 0.71 -6.37
CA VAL A 30 27.34 0.11 -5.32
C VAL A 30 27.32 -1.40 -5.51
N GLU A 31 28.50 -2.01 -5.63
CA GLU A 31 28.67 -3.44 -5.86
C GLU A 31 29.66 -4.04 -4.85
N VAL A 32 29.23 -5.10 -4.17
CA VAL A 32 30.05 -5.86 -3.22
C VAL A 32 30.70 -7.03 -3.95
N LYS A 33 32.00 -7.18 -3.76
CA LYS A 33 32.81 -8.24 -4.38
C LYS A 33 33.37 -9.18 -3.32
N ALA A 34 33.39 -10.46 -3.64
CA ALA A 34 34.03 -11.50 -2.86
C ALA A 34 35.56 -11.31 -2.82
N PRO A 35 36.30 -11.97 -1.90
CA PRO A 35 37.76 -11.88 -1.83
C PRO A 35 38.50 -12.28 -3.11
N ASN A 36 37.88 -13.09 -3.97
CA ASN A 36 38.41 -13.44 -5.28
C ASN A 36 38.18 -12.35 -6.36
N GLY A 37 37.58 -11.22 -5.99
CA GLY A 37 37.27 -10.10 -6.89
C GLY A 37 36.00 -10.27 -7.73
N GLN A 38 35.30 -11.40 -7.64
CA GLN A 38 34.03 -11.60 -8.33
C GLN A 38 32.90 -10.87 -7.63
N SER A 39 32.01 -10.27 -8.42
CA SER A 39 30.79 -9.67 -7.91
C SER A 39 29.86 -10.74 -7.37
N TYR A 40 29.21 -10.44 -6.25
CA TYR A 40 28.11 -11.24 -5.78
C TYR A 40 26.87 -11.01 -6.65
N ASP A 41 26.13 -12.08 -6.94
CA ASP A 41 24.79 -11.95 -7.49
C ASP A 41 23.81 -11.66 -6.34
N ASN A 42 22.96 -10.64 -6.48
CA ASN A 42 21.84 -10.37 -5.57
C ASN A 42 20.93 -11.59 -5.37
N ASN A 43 20.91 -12.49 -6.34
CA ASN A 43 20.19 -13.75 -6.30
C ASN A 43 20.90 -14.84 -5.49
N GLU A 44 22.21 -14.76 -5.31
CA GLU A 44 23.03 -15.79 -4.65
C GLU A 44 23.59 -15.33 -3.30
N SER A 45 23.62 -14.02 -3.02
CA SER A 45 24.22 -13.45 -1.82
C SER A 45 23.33 -13.63 -0.59
N GLY A 46 23.48 -14.77 0.08
CA GLY A 46 22.97 -14.94 1.45
C GLY A 46 23.70 -14.01 2.42
N ASN A 47 22.94 -13.14 3.08
CA ASN A 47 23.39 -12.26 4.18
C ASN A 47 24.38 -11.14 3.82
N ILE A 48 24.26 -10.48 2.66
CA ILE A 48 24.94 -9.21 2.40
C ILE A 48 23.92 -8.08 2.45
N SER A 49 24.28 -6.96 3.11
CA SER A 49 23.49 -5.73 3.07
C SER A 49 24.38 -4.52 2.78
N ILE A 50 23.81 -3.57 2.03
CA ILE A 50 24.39 -2.24 1.77
C ILE A 50 23.52 -1.24 2.52
N ASN A 51 24.15 -0.48 3.42
CA ASN A 51 23.49 0.47 4.32
C ASN A 51 22.27 -0.12 5.06
N GLY A 52 22.41 -1.37 5.52
CA GLY A 52 21.37 -2.09 6.27
C GLY A 52 20.30 -2.76 5.40
N VAL A 53 20.28 -2.48 4.09
CA VAL A 53 19.29 -3.02 3.16
C VAL A 53 19.85 -4.25 2.46
N PRO A 54 19.12 -5.38 2.44
CA PRO A 54 19.61 -6.61 1.81
C PRO A 54 19.92 -6.42 0.32
N GLY A 55 21.04 -7.00 -0.12
CA GLY A 55 21.53 -6.94 -1.49
C GLY A 55 23.03 -6.67 -1.55
N SER A 56 23.69 -7.30 -2.51
CA SER A 56 25.11 -7.13 -2.82
C SER A 56 25.37 -6.14 -3.97
N ARG A 57 24.34 -5.76 -4.73
CA ARG A 57 24.40 -4.70 -5.73
C ARG A 57 23.20 -3.78 -5.63
N GLN A 58 23.42 -2.47 -5.46
CA GLN A 58 22.35 -1.48 -5.33
C GLN A 58 22.65 -0.19 -6.10
N TYR A 59 21.62 0.38 -6.75
CA TYR A 59 21.67 1.74 -7.27
C TYR A 59 21.12 2.71 -6.22
N LEU A 60 21.98 3.62 -5.80
CA LEU A 60 21.70 4.62 -4.77
C LEU A 60 21.72 6.02 -5.41
N VAL A 61 20.90 6.92 -4.90
CA VAL A 61 20.82 8.32 -5.35
C VAL A 61 20.94 9.21 -4.13
N TRP A 62 21.49 10.41 -4.28
CA TRP A 62 21.56 11.42 -3.21
C TRP A 62 20.92 12.73 -3.61
N ASN A 63 20.26 13.38 -2.64
CA ASN A 63 19.69 14.71 -2.82
C ASN A 63 20.67 15.84 -2.40
N ARG A 64 21.87 15.48 -1.92
CA ARG A 64 22.84 16.40 -1.30
C ARG A 64 24.28 16.07 -1.72
N ALA A 65 25.03 17.14 -1.96
CA ALA A 65 26.47 17.07 -2.18
C ALA A 65 27.22 16.75 -0.88
N GLY A 66 28.46 16.27 -1.01
CA GLY A 66 29.33 15.91 0.09
C GLY A 66 29.90 14.51 -0.07
N LYS A 67 30.80 14.15 0.84
CA LYS A 67 31.37 12.82 0.92
C LYS A 67 30.40 11.91 1.67
N LYS A 68 29.99 10.81 1.05
CA LYS A 68 28.98 9.88 1.58
C LYS A 68 29.60 8.53 1.88
N THR A 69 29.33 8.01 3.07
CA THR A 69 29.83 6.71 3.52
C THR A 69 28.83 5.62 3.18
N ILE A 70 29.33 4.53 2.59
CA ILE A 70 28.60 3.30 2.34
C ILE A 70 29.09 2.24 3.33
N ASN A 71 28.19 1.69 4.12
CA ASN A 71 28.45 0.60 5.05
C ASN A 71 27.95 -0.71 4.44
N VAL A 72 28.84 -1.71 4.34
CA VAL A 72 28.49 -3.05 3.87
C VAL A 72 28.70 -4.01 5.01
N THR A 73 27.71 -4.88 5.24
CA THR A 73 27.82 -5.96 6.22
C THR A 73 27.57 -7.30 5.53
N ALA A 74 28.32 -8.32 5.91
CA ALA A 74 28.08 -9.69 5.46
C ALA A 74 28.25 -10.70 6.58
N GLY A 75 27.49 -11.79 6.53
CA GLY A 75 27.69 -12.95 7.41
C GLY A 75 26.52 -13.24 8.35
N LYS A 76 26.77 -14.12 9.32
CA LYS A 76 25.78 -14.54 10.33
C LYS A 76 26.23 -14.06 11.69
N ARG A 77 25.29 -13.91 12.64
CA ARG A 77 25.61 -13.47 14.01
C ARG A 77 26.73 -14.32 14.61
N GLY A 78 27.79 -13.67 15.10
CA GLY A 78 29.03 -14.31 15.59
C GLY A 78 30.17 -14.42 14.56
N ALA A 79 29.91 -14.15 13.28
CA ALA A 79 30.89 -14.10 12.18
C ALA A 79 30.45 -13.07 11.13
N ILE A 80 30.40 -11.80 11.53
CA ILE A 80 29.98 -10.67 10.69
C ILE A 80 31.21 -9.92 10.22
N GLU A 81 31.32 -9.70 8.92
CA GLU A 81 32.30 -8.83 8.31
C GLU A 81 31.66 -7.49 7.96
N LYS A 82 32.43 -6.42 8.11
CA LYS A 82 32.01 -5.06 7.77
C LYS A 82 33.05 -4.43 6.84
N LEU A 83 32.59 -3.78 5.77
CA LEU A 83 33.41 -2.93 4.92
C LEU A 83 32.78 -1.53 4.82
N LYS A 84 33.63 -0.54 4.56
CA LYS A 84 33.20 0.82 4.26
C LYS A 84 33.74 1.23 2.90
N ALA A 85 32.92 1.97 2.16
CA ALA A 85 33.34 2.70 0.97
C ALA A 85 32.85 4.14 1.06
N GLU A 86 33.39 5.00 0.21
CA GLU A 86 33.00 6.41 0.15
C GLU A 86 32.67 6.78 -1.30
N VAL A 87 31.71 7.67 -1.47
CA VAL A 87 31.36 8.27 -2.75
C VAL A 87 31.28 9.79 -2.60
N GLN A 88 31.83 10.52 -3.56
CA GLN A 88 31.76 11.98 -3.57
C GLN A 88 30.54 12.43 -4.38
N ILE A 89 29.61 13.14 -3.75
CA ILE A 89 28.45 13.74 -4.42
C ILE A 89 28.72 15.23 -4.61
N ASN A 90 28.59 15.74 -5.83
CA ASN A 90 28.81 17.14 -6.17
C ASN A 90 27.48 17.87 -6.35
N ALA A 91 27.48 19.18 -6.13
CA ALA A 91 26.34 20.00 -6.51
C ALA A 91 26.14 19.96 -8.04
N PRO A 92 24.89 20.05 -8.54
CA PRO A 92 24.61 20.14 -9.97
C PRO A 92 25.36 21.33 -10.59
N ALA A 93 25.99 21.12 -11.74
CA ALA A 93 26.79 22.15 -12.40
C ALA A 93 25.98 23.39 -12.82
N ASP A 94 24.68 23.22 -13.07
CA ASP A 94 23.72 24.26 -13.44
C ASP A 94 23.02 24.91 -12.24
N GLY A 95 23.31 24.45 -11.01
CA GLY A 95 22.67 24.91 -9.78
C GLY A 95 21.20 24.54 -9.62
N LYS A 96 20.60 23.81 -10.58
CA LYS A 96 19.22 23.35 -10.50
C LYS A 96 19.17 21.98 -9.84
N GLN A 97 18.25 21.81 -8.88
CA GLN A 97 18.03 20.48 -8.32
C GLN A 97 17.40 19.58 -9.40
N PRO A 98 17.99 18.41 -9.65
CA PRO A 98 17.50 17.48 -10.65
C PRO A 98 16.22 16.79 -10.22
N PRO A 99 15.46 16.19 -11.17
CA PRO A 99 14.39 15.27 -10.83
C PRO A 99 14.94 14.11 -10.01
N MET A 100 14.20 13.68 -8.99
CA MET A 100 14.56 12.56 -8.13
C MET A 100 13.45 11.51 -8.13
N LEU A 101 13.84 10.24 -8.19
CA LEU A 101 12.90 9.13 -8.05
C LEU A 101 12.71 8.79 -6.58
N THR A 102 11.54 9.11 -6.03
CA THR A 102 11.10 8.67 -4.71
C THR A 102 10.27 7.40 -4.82
N VAL A 103 10.34 6.59 -3.76
CA VAL A 103 9.69 5.28 -3.68
C VAL A 103 8.96 5.22 -2.36
N ARG A 104 7.69 4.83 -2.41
CA ARG A 104 6.82 4.65 -1.24
C ARG A 104 6.12 3.31 -1.37
N SER A 105 5.81 2.63 -0.27
CA SER A 105 4.93 1.46 -0.39
C SER A 105 3.48 1.89 -0.53
N ALA A 106 2.67 1.03 -1.15
CA ALA A 106 1.24 1.10 -0.98
C ALA A 106 0.87 0.59 0.44
N PRO A 107 0.02 1.29 1.19
CA PRO A 107 -0.37 0.85 2.54
C PRO A 107 -1.25 -0.39 2.51
N HIS A 108 -2.04 -0.55 1.44
CA HIS A 108 -3.02 -1.62 1.26
C HIS A 108 -2.46 -2.86 0.56
N ASN A 109 -1.21 -2.81 0.07
CA ASN A 109 -0.56 -3.92 -0.60
C ASN A 109 0.94 -3.98 -0.23
N PRO A 110 1.38 -4.98 0.56
CA PRO A 110 2.72 -5.04 1.13
C PRO A 110 3.86 -5.27 0.12
N THR A 111 3.55 -5.54 -1.14
CA THR A 111 4.53 -5.75 -2.21
C THR A 111 4.41 -4.73 -3.34
N ALA A 112 3.49 -3.78 -3.22
CA ALA A 112 3.32 -2.71 -4.18
C ALA A 112 4.05 -1.42 -3.79
N LEU A 113 4.58 -0.76 -4.80
CA LEU A 113 5.29 0.51 -4.71
C LEU A 113 4.56 1.61 -5.47
N ILE A 114 4.60 2.80 -4.91
CA ILE A 114 4.31 4.07 -5.57
C ILE A 114 5.65 4.74 -5.85
N LEU A 115 6.01 4.81 -7.12
CA LEU A 115 7.21 5.44 -7.65
C LEU A 115 6.84 6.85 -8.10
N THR A 116 7.55 7.89 -7.66
CA THR A 116 7.27 9.27 -8.06
C THR A 116 8.54 10.01 -8.46
N VAL A 117 8.54 10.64 -9.62
CA VAL A 117 9.56 11.59 -10.05
C VAL A 117 9.21 12.96 -9.47
N GLN A 118 9.94 13.37 -8.45
CA GLN A 118 9.81 14.70 -7.87
C GLN A 118 10.75 15.67 -8.60
N ASN A 119 10.19 16.69 -9.24
CA ASN A 119 10.93 17.87 -9.64
C ASN A 119 11.06 18.79 -8.42
N ALA A 120 12.25 19.31 -8.15
CA ALA A 120 12.41 20.26 -7.05
C ALA A 120 11.51 21.49 -7.29
N PRO A 121 10.81 22.01 -6.26
CA PRO A 121 10.11 23.27 -6.41
C PRO A 121 11.13 24.36 -6.78
N GLU A 122 10.82 25.19 -7.77
CA GLU A 122 11.61 26.39 -8.05
C GLU A 122 11.78 27.15 -6.73
N ARG A 123 13.02 27.33 -6.27
CA ARG A 123 13.30 28.28 -5.20
C ARG A 123 12.81 29.63 -5.69
N ARG A 124 11.63 30.08 -5.23
CA ARG A 124 11.26 31.48 -5.28
C ARG A 124 12.35 32.22 -4.52
N THR A 125 13.26 32.85 -5.25
CA THR A 125 14.12 33.90 -4.74
C THR A 125 13.19 34.98 -4.15
N GLN A 126 12.89 34.90 -2.85
CA GLN A 126 12.30 36.03 -2.15
C GLN A 126 13.27 37.19 -2.33
N GLY A 127 12.73 38.28 -2.86
CA GLY A 127 13.48 39.39 -3.41
C GLY A 127 14.47 40.03 -2.42
N THR A 128 15.48 40.65 -3.02
CA THR A 128 16.40 41.69 -2.52
C THR A 128 16.44 41.95 -1.00
N PRO A 129 17.66 41.99 -0.41
CA PRO A 129 17.85 42.11 1.03
C PRO A 129 17.17 43.39 1.56
N ARG A 130 16.22 43.24 2.49
CA ARG A 130 15.73 44.38 3.27
C ARG A 130 16.84 44.80 4.25
N PRO A 131 17.12 46.10 4.40
CA PRO A 131 18.10 46.57 5.36
C PRO A 131 17.66 46.24 6.80
N ARG A 132 18.65 45.82 7.58
CA ARG A 132 18.60 45.43 9.00
C ARG A 132 17.86 46.50 9.81
N ILE A 133 16.65 46.18 10.30
CA ILE A 133 15.98 46.97 11.33
C ILE A 133 16.53 46.51 12.68
N GLU A 134 17.23 47.42 13.35
CA GLU A 134 17.73 47.26 14.70
C GLU A 134 16.53 47.24 15.69
N ILE A 135 16.25 46.08 16.28
CA ILE A 135 15.18 45.93 17.28
C ILE A 135 15.76 46.32 18.65
N LYS A 136 15.35 47.48 19.17
CA LYS A 136 15.52 47.82 20.59
C LYS A 136 14.46 47.08 21.44
N PRO A 137 14.80 46.60 22.64
CA PRO A 137 13.88 45.86 23.51
C PRO A 137 12.79 46.80 24.05
N ARG A 138 11.53 46.33 24.04
CA ARG A 138 10.37 47.07 24.54
C ARG A 138 9.77 46.38 25.75
N THR A 139 9.69 47.12 26.85
CA THR A 139 9.04 46.83 28.14
C THR A 139 7.51 46.71 27.96
N PRO A 140 6.77 46.02 28.85
CA PRO A 140 5.42 45.55 28.61
C PRO A 140 4.35 46.58 28.99
N ALA A 141 3.29 46.71 28.18
CA ALA A 141 2.04 47.34 28.58
C ALA A 141 0.85 46.78 27.77
N THR A 142 -0.16 46.32 28.51
CA THR A 142 -1.51 45.92 28.08
C THR A 142 -2.45 47.15 28.09
N PRO A 143 -3.73 47.06 27.67
CA PRO A 143 -4.29 47.04 26.31
C PRO A 143 -5.18 48.27 25.99
N ALA A 144 -5.46 48.54 24.71
CA ALA A 144 -6.66 49.30 24.29
C ALA A 144 -7.02 49.05 22.82
N VAL A 145 -8.29 48.72 22.58
CA VAL A 145 -8.96 48.60 21.27
C VAL A 145 -9.52 49.97 20.86
N PRO A 146 -9.49 50.35 19.57
CA PRO A 146 -10.76 50.72 18.94
C PRO A 146 -10.91 50.28 17.46
N ALA A 147 -12.18 50.17 17.07
CA ALA A 147 -12.70 49.73 15.77
C ALA A 147 -12.65 50.82 14.67
N GLY A 148 -12.58 50.40 13.40
CA GLY A 148 -12.82 51.25 12.22
C GLY A 148 -12.69 50.50 10.88
N PRO A 149 -13.42 50.88 9.81
CA PRO A 149 -14.01 49.93 8.86
C PRO A 149 -13.22 49.71 7.55
N ILE A 150 -13.55 48.57 6.94
CA ILE A 150 -13.08 48.04 5.65
C ILE A 150 -13.72 48.79 4.48
N VAL A 151 -12.93 49.11 3.44
CA VAL A 151 -13.43 49.51 2.11
C VAL A 151 -12.72 48.67 1.02
N PRO A 152 -13.45 47.98 0.12
CA PRO A 152 -12.86 47.20 -0.96
C PRO A 152 -12.59 48.06 -2.20
N ARG A 153 -11.44 47.83 -2.85
CA ARG A 153 -11.05 48.51 -4.11
C ARG A 153 -11.18 47.53 -5.28
N ILE A 154 -12.12 47.81 -6.18
CA ILE A 154 -12.31 47.18 -7.48
C ILE A 154 -11.35 47.84 -8.49
N THR A 155 -10.70 47.09 -9.37
CA THR A 155 -10.30 47.63 -10.69
C THR A 155 -10.30 46.55 -11.77
N ALA A 156 -10.70 46.99 -12.96
CA ALA A 156 -11.24 46.30 -14.12
C ALA A 156 -10.27 45.47 -14.97
N MET A 157 -10.87 44.47 -15.64
CA MET A 157 -10.35 43.79 -16.83
C MET A 157 -10.45 44.69 -18.07
N SER A 158 -9.55 44.50 -19.03
CA SER A 158 -9.78 44.93 -20.42
C SER A 158 -9.37 43.82 -21.37
N ALA A 159 -10.35 43.38 -22.16
CA ALA A 159 -10.24 42.46 -23.27
C ALA A 159 -9.89 43.22 -24.54
N LEU A 160 -9.12 42.59 -25.43
CA LEU A 160 -9.03 42.96 -26.84
C LEU A 160 -9.18 41.70 -27.70
N THR A 161 -9.95 41.84 -28.77
CA THR A 161 -10.58 40.77 -29.54
C THR A 161 -10.25 40.91 -31.03
N ILE A 162 -10.16 39.75 -31.71
CA ILE A 162 -10.37 39.41 -33.16
C ILE A 162 -9.42 40.02 -34.24
N PRO A 163 -9.27 39.45 -35.48
CA PRO A 163 -10.11 38.44 -36.16
C PRO A 163 -9.45 37.31 -36.98
N ALA A 164 -10.30 36.34 -37.37
CA ALA A 164 -10.09 35.28 -38.36
C ALA A 164 -10.61 35.70 -39.76
N ARG A 165 -10.02 35.15 -40.84
CA ARG A 165 -10.72 34.86 -42.13
C ARG A 165 -9.90 33.98 -43.12
N ASP A 166 -10.64 33.02 -43.69
CA ASP A 166 -10.71 32.49 -45.07
C ASP A 166 -9.60 31.66 -45.77
N ALA A 167 -9.89 30.34 -45.87
CA ALA A 167 -10.11 29.46 -47.04
C ALA A 167 -9.27 29.48 -48.35
N ALA A 168 -8.78 28.26 -48.67
CA ALA A 168 -8.71 27.54 -49.97
C ALA A 168 -7.64 27.85 -51.04
N SER A 169 -6.79 26.85 -51.37
CA SER A 169 -6.49 26.34 -52.74
C SER A 169 -5.36 25.27 -52.76
N HIS A 170 -5.55 24.20 -53.54
CA HIS A 170 -4.55 23.18 -54.00
C HIS A 170 -4.06 23.56 -55.42
N PRO A 171 -2.87 23.15 -55.96
CA PRO A 171 -2.51 21.73 -56.20
C PRO A 171 -1.00 21.31 -56.21
N ILE A 172 -0.79 19.99 -56.03
CA ILE A 172 0.18 19.00 -56.61
C ILE A 172 1.56 19.49 -57.13
N LEU A 173 2.67 18.91 -56.62
CA LEU A 173 3.77 18.23 -57.36
C LEU A 173 4.87 17.72 -56.39
N LEU A 174 5.15 16.41 -56.42
CA LEU A 174 6.44 15.78 -56.06
C LEU A 174 7.32 15.75 -57.35
N PRO A 175 8.66 15.46 -57.37
CA PRO A 175 9.46 14.78 -56.35
C PRO A 175 10.93 15.26 -56.18
N THR A 176 11.67 14.51 -55.35
CA THR A 176 13.12 14.25 -55.34
C THR A 176 14.11 15.14 -54.56
N THR A 177 14.90 14.39 -53.77
CA THR A 177 16.29 14.55 -53.33
C THR A 177 16.64 15.14 -51.96
N GLN A 178 17.09 14.17 -51.13
CA GLN A 178 17.95 14.17 -49.93
C GLN A 178 17.28 14.24 -48.55
N PRO A 179 17.35 13.16 -47.72
CA PRO A 179 17.15 13.30 -46.29
C PRO A 179 18.37 14.02 -45.71
N ARG A 180 18.16 15.30 -45.42
CA ARG A 180 18.86 15.99 -44.33
C ARG A 180 18.76 15.15 -43.07
N VAL A 181 19.87 15.10 -42.32
CA VAL A 181 19.93 14.77 -40.90
C VAL A 181 18.64 15.21 -40.20
N ALA A 182 17.89 14.26 -39.64
CA ALA A 182 16.73 14.56 -38.81
C ALA A 182 17.22 15.13 -37.46
N ILE A 183 17.55 16.41 -37.49
CA ILE A 183 17.43 17.26 -36.32
C ILE A 183 15.92 17.29 -36.03
N ASN A 184 15.49 16.87 -34.84
CA ASN A 184 14.15 17.16 -34.34
C ASN A 184 13.99 18.68 -34.24
N ALA A 185 13.67 19.31 -35.37
CA ALA A 185 13.28 20.70 -35.44
C ALA A 185 11.75 20.75 -35.44
N GLY A 186 11.18 21.08 -34.27
CA GLY A 186 9.84 21.65 -34.18
C GLY A 186 8.68 20.66 -34.14
N GLY A 187 8.72 19.73 -33.19
CA GLY A 187 7.56 18.96 -32.75
C GLY A 187 7.73 18.54 -31.30
N GLY A 188 8.05 19.50 -30.42
CA GLY A 188 8.30 19.22 -29.01
C GLY A 188 7.13 18.47 -28.39
N ALA A 189 7.41 17.41 -27.63
CA ALA A 189 6.41 16.81 -26.77
C ALA A 189 5.72 17.94 -26.00
N THR A 190 4.39 18.05 -26.10
CA THR A 190 3.65 19.12 -25.43
C THR A 190 3.57 18.92 -23.92
N ALA A 191 4.00 17.76 -23.42
CA ALA A 191 4.02 17.35 -22.03
C ALA A 191 5.21 16.42 -21.75
N ALA A 192 5.58 16.28 -20.48
CA ALA A 192 6.64 15.35 -20.07
C ALA A 192 6.22 13.88 -20.26
N VAL A 193 7.17 13.04 -20.66
CA VAL A 193 7.00 11.59 -20.81
C VAL A 193 7.96 10.86 -19.88
N TYR A 194 7.47 9.78 -19.28
CA TYR A 194 8.22 8.96 -18.32
C TYR A 194 8.22 7.51 -18.79
N ASN A 195 9.39 6.97 -19.10
CA ASN A 195 9.55 5.56 -19.49
C ASN A 195 10.19 4.79 -18.33
N TRP A 196 9.46 3.84 -17.77
CA TRP A 196 9.81 3.07 -16.58
C TRP A 196 10.28 1.67 -16.95
N GLN A 197 11.35 1.21 -16.31
CA GLN A 197 11.80 -0.18 -16.30
C GLN A 197 11.76 -0.67 -14.85
N LEU A 198 10.96 -1.69 -14.58
CA LEU A 198 10.67 -2.24 -13.25
C LEU A 198 11.11 -3.71 -13.21
N GLY A 199 12.42 -3.95 -13.21
CA GLY A 199 12.96 -5.30 -13.43
C GLY A 199 12.73 -5.75 -14.87
N ALA A 200 11.94 -6.82 -15.07
CA ALA A 200 11.62 -7.34 -16.41
C ALA A 200 10.46 -6.60 -17.11
N VAL A 201 9.80 -5.67 -16.42
CA VAL A 201 8.60 -4.98 -16.93
C VAL A 201 8.96 -3.56 -17.41
N ALA A 202 8.54 -3.19 -18.62
CA ALA A 202 8.70 -1.85 -19.17
C ALA A 202 7.33 -1.16 -19.34
N LEU A 203 7.20 0.10 -18.91
CA LEU A 203 5.94 0.87 -18.94
C LEU A 203 6.19 2.33 -19.35
N GLY A 204 5.23 2.97 -20.00
CA GLY A 204 5.27 4.41 -20.32
C GLY A 204 4.12 5.16 -19.65
N SER A 205 4.38 6.33 -19.08
CA SER A 205 3.37 7.22 -18.51
C SER A 205 3.58 8.68 -18.91
N THR A 206 2.50 9.46 -18.89
CA THR A 206 2.53 10.93 -19.02
C THR A 206 2.51 11.65 -17.67
N HIS A 207 2.48 10.88 -16.58
CA HIS A 207 2.45 11.37 -15.21
C HIS A 207 3.71 10.93 -14.48
N PRO A 208 4.25 11.76 -13.57
CA PRO A 208 5.48 11.47 -12.84
C PRO A 208 5.33 10.34 -11.81
N THR A 209 4.14 9.76 -11.64
CA THR A 209 3.86 8.75 -10.62
C THR A 209 3.37 7.45 -11.27
N LEU A 210 3.87 6.32 -10.78
CA LEU A 210 3.51 4.96 -11.18
C LEU A 210 3.35 4.06 -9.96
N GLN A 211 2.28 3.28 -9.89
CA GLN A 211 2.14 2.21 -8.89
C GLN A 211 2.39 0.85 -9.54
N HIS A 212 3.19 -0.02 -8.91
CA HIS A 212 3.49 -1.36 -9.42
C HIS A 212 3.62 -2.38 -8.29
N ASP A 213 3.05 -3.57 -8.47
CA ASP A 213 3.15 -4.69 -7.53
C ASP A 213 4.22 -5.70 -7.94
N PHE A 214 5.18 -5.95 -7.06
CA PHE A 214 6.29 -6.88 -7.29
C PHE A 214 5.97 -8.32 -6.84
N ALA A 215 4.81 -8.60 -6.23
CA ALA A 215 4.43 -9.91 -5.68
C ALA A 215 4.71 -11.09 -6.64
N ALA A 216 4.30 -10.94 -7.90
CA ALA A 216 4.42 -11.99 -8.91
C ALA A 216 5.87 -12.31 -9.29
N GLN A 217 6.79 -11.36 -9.09
CA GLN A 217 8.21 -11.49 -9.42
C GLN A 217 9.05 -12.00 -8.23
N LEU A 218 8.46 -12.13 -7.04
CA LEU A 218 9.17 -12.62 -5.86
C LEU A 218 9.48 -14.11 -5.98
N ASN A 219 10.75 -14.47 -5.74
CA ASN A 219 11.16 -15.86 -5.67
C ASN A 219 10.71 -16.48 -4.32
N PRO A 220 9.84 -17.51 -4.31
CA PRO A 220 9.30 -18.10 -3.08
C PRO A 220 10.35 -18.79 -2.20
N ASN A 221 11.55 -19.05 -2.72
CA ASN A 221 12.65 -19.68 -2.01
C ASN A 221 13.65 -18.66 -1.43
N ARG A 222 13.31 -17.36 -1.44
CA ARG A 222 14.19 -16.31 -0.93
C ARG A 222 13.48 -15.35 0.01
N PRO A 223 14.19 -14.81 1.02
CA PRO A 223 13.62 -13.86 1.99
C PRO A 223 13.30 -12.48 1.41
N HIS A 224 13.93 -12.12 0.29
CA HIS A 224 13.71 -10.86 -0.40
C HIS A 224 14.14 -10.98 -1.87
N THR A 225 13.79 -10.00 -2.69
CA THR A 225 14.29 -9.81 -4.06
C THR A 225 14.66 -8.35 -4.26
N VAL A 226 15.82 -8.08 -4.86
CA VAL A 226 16.26 -6.72 -5.20
C VAL A 226 15.88 -6.42 -6.65
N PHE A 227 15.11 -5.36 -6.86
CA PHE A 227 14.71 -4.88 -8.17
C PHE A 227 15.47 -3.60 -8.51
N HIS A 228 15.99 -3.51 -9.74
CA HIS A 228 16.57 -2.28 -10.27
C HIS A 228 15.48 -1.56 -11.07
N VAL A 229 15.05 -0.42 -10.55
CA VAL A 229 14.05 0.45 -11.16
C VAL A 229 14.78 1.56 -11.92
N GLN A 230 14.40 1.77 -13.18
CA GLN A 230 14.88 2.89 -13.99
C GLN A 230 13.70 3.71 -14.48
N VAL A 231 13.86 5.03 -14.52
CA VAL A 231 12.94 5.93 -15.20
C VAL A 231 13.73 6.84 -16.13
N THR A 232 13.29 6.94 -17.38
CA THR A 232 13.78 7.91 -18.36
C THR A 232 12.75 9.02 -18.48
N VAL A 233 13.13 10.22 -18.04
CA VAL A 233 12.29 11.42 -18.03
C VAL A 233 12.64 12.25 -19.25
N GLN A 234 11.65 12.49 -20.11
CA GLN A 234 11.77 13.38 -21.28
C GLN A 234 10.86 14.59 -21.07
N GLN A 235 11.43 15.71 -20.65
CA GLN A 235 10.69 16.98 -20.57
C GLN A 235 10.66 17.69 -21.93
N PRO A 236 9.63 18.52 -22.20
CA PRO A 236 9.56 19.35 -23.39
C PRO A 236 10.78 20.29 -23.51
N GLY A 237 11.61 20.10 -24.54
CA GLY A 237 12.75 20.99 -24.82
C GLY A 237 14.04 20.68 -24.05
N ASP A 238 14.02 19.74 -23.11
CA ASP A 238 15.22 19.28 -22.39
C ASP A 238 15.72 17.93 -22.94
N ALA A 239 16.98 17.58 -22.61
CA ALA A 239 17.51 16.26 -22.91
C ALA A 239 16.85 15.18 -22.03
N ALA A 240 16.70 13.96 -22.55
CA ALA A 240 16.26 12.81 -21.77
C ALA A 240 17.20 12.60 -20.57
N ARG A 241 16.62 12.35 -19.40
CA ARG A 241 17.37 12.03 -18.18
C ARG A 241 17.00 10.66 -17.66
N VAL A 242 18.01 9.82 -17.42
CA VAL A 242 17.85 8.51 -16.82
C VAL A 242 18.12 8.58 -15.32
N ILE A 243 17.22 8.01 -14.51
CA ILE A 243 17.38 7.86 -13.07
C ILE A 243 17.20 6.38 -12.75
N GLN A 244 18.18 5.78 -12.07
CA GLN A 244 18.14 4.40 -11.59
C GLN A 244 18.16 4.33 -10.06
N ARG A 245 17.40 3.39 -9.52
CA ARG A 245 17.30 3.14 -8.08
C ARG A 245 17.01 1.66 -7.80
N SER A 246 17.68 1.08 -6.80
CA SER A 246 17.33 -0.25 -6.31
C SER A 246 16.22 -0.19 -5.27
N VAL A 247 15.34 -1.19 -5.28
CA VAL A 247 14.36 -1.46 -4.21
C VAL A 247 14.50 -2.91 -3.80
N SER A 248 14.57 -3.19 -2.50
CA SER A 248 14.49 -4.55 -1.95
C SER A 248 13.07 -4.83 -1.47
N VAL A 249 12.48 -5.96 -1.85
CA VAL A 249 11.11 -6.34 -1.45
C VAL A 249 11.18 -7.64 -0.66
N ALA A 250 10.79 -7.59 0.62
CA ALA A 250 10.70 -8.75 1.48
C ALA A 250 9.62 -9.73 1.00
N ASN A 251 9.88 -11.02 1.14
CA ASN A 251 8.95 -12.06 0.73
C ASN A 251 8.17 -12.62 1.93
N PRO A 252 6.91 -12.18 2.15
CA PRO A 252 6.10 -12.66 3.27
C PRO A 252 5.86 -14.17 3.23
N TYR A 253 5.74 -14.75 2.03
CA TYR A 253 5.54 -16.19 1.84
C TYR A 253 6.74 -16.99 2.37
N PHE A 254 7.95 -16.57 2.01
CA PHE A 254 9.18 -17.22 2.46
C PHE A 254 9.33 -17.11 3.98
N LEU A 255 9.03 -15.95 4.56
CA LEU A 255 9.11 -15.73 6.01
C LEU A 255 8.13 -16.63 6.77
N ALA A 256 6.90 -16.80 6.28
CA ALA A 256 5.95 -17.75 6.84
C ALA A 256 6.47 -19.20 6.74
N ARG A 257 7.03 -19.58 5.59
CA ARG A 257 7.60 -20.91 5.36
C ARG A 257 8.76 -21.21 6.30
N GLN A 258 9.63 -20.24 6.59
CA GLN A 258 10.71 -20.41 7.57
C GLN A 258 10.20 -20.68 8.99
N ARG A 259 8.99 -20.21 9.33
CA ARG A 259 8.31 -20.50 10.59
C ARG A 259 7.52 -21.83 10.57
N GLY A 260 7.69 -22.64 9.54
CA GLY A 260 7.11 -23.98 9.45
C GLY A 260 5.64 -24.00 8.98
N VAL A 261 5.14 -22.93 8.36
CA VAL A 261 3.79 -22.88 7.79
C VAL A 261 3.82 -22.34 6.36
N LEU A 262 3.09 -22.99 5.45
CA LEU A 262 2.86 -22.43 4.13
C LEU A 262 1.66 -21.48 4.21
N GLN A 263 1.88 -20.21 3.92
CA GLN A 263 0.83 -19.20 3.84
C GLN A 263 0.79 -18.59 2.44
N PRO A 264 0.21 -19.30 1.44
CA PRO A 264 0.09 -18.80 0.07
C PRO A 264 -0.53 -17.39 0.02
N PRO A 265 0.02 -16.47 -0.79
CA PRO A 265 -0.51 -15.12 -0.90
C PRO A 265 -1.93 -15.11 -1.50
N VAL A 266 -2.76 -14.21 -0.98
CA VAL A 266 -4.06 -13.85 -1.57
C VAL A 266 -3.80 -12.70 -2.54
N ASP A 267 -3.84 -12.99 -3.85
CA ASP A 267 -3.56 -12.00 -4.91
C ASP A 267 -4.69 -10.97 -5.01
N SER A 268 -5.94 -11.39 -4.82
CA SER A 268 -7.11 -10.52 -4.84
C SER A 268 -8.22 -11.07 -3.94
N SER A 269 -9.05 -10.19 -3.39
CA SER A 269 -10.22 -10.56 -2.59
C SER A 269 -11.31 -9.53 -2.81
N ASP A 270 -12.56 -9.99 -2.85
CA ASP A 270 -13.70 -9.09 -2.69
C ASP A 270 -13.57 -8.36 -1.35
N PHE A 271 -13.96 -7.09 -1.32
CA PHE A 271 -13.90 -6.30 -0.08
C PHE A 271 -15.13 -6.57 0.78
N SER A 272 -16.30 -6.71 0.15
CA SER A 272 -17.57 -6.91 0.82
C SER A 272 -18.24 -8.18 0.32
N ALA A 273 -18.90 -8.89 1.23
CA ALA A 273 -19.77 -9.98 0.85
C ALA A 273 -21.14 -9.44 0.45
N GLN A 274 -21.70 -10.03 -0.59
CA GLN A 274 -23.03 -9.70 -1.10
C GLN A 274 -24.01 -10.79 -0.68
N PHE A 275 -25.20 -10.39 -0.26
CA PHE A 275 -26.24 -11.35 0.08
C PHE A 275 -26.94 -11.86 -1.19
N ILE A 276 -26.67 -13.11 -1.55
CA ILE A 276 -27.15 -13.77 -2.77
C ILE A 276 -27.56 -15.20 -2.38
N ASP A 277 -28.77 -15.63 -2.73
CA ASP A 277 -29.30 -16.98 -2.48
C ASP A 277 -29.34 -17.41 -1.00
N GLY A 278 -29.91 -16.57 -0.14
CA GLY A 278 -29.98 -16.90 1.28
C GLY A 278 -28.61 -16.95 1.99
N SER A 279 -27.53 -16.56 1.32
CA SER A 279 -26.15 -16.65 1.80
C SER A 279 -25.38 -15.36 1.53
N PHE A 280 -24.41 -15.04 2.37
CA PHE A 280 -23.43 -14.01 2.08
C PHE A 280 -22.31 -14.62 1.26
N ARG A 281 -22.16 -14.13 0.03
CA ARG A 281 -21.20 -14.62 -0.95
C ARG A 281 -20.09 -13.61 -1.16
N ALA A 282 -18.88 -14.13 -1.27
CA ALA A 282 -17.69 -13.38 -1.64
C ALA A 282 -16.68 -14.35 -2.28
N SER A 283 -15.60 -13.83 -2.82
CA SER A 283 -14.55 -14.65 -3.42
C SER A 283 -13.18 -14.02 -3.21
N PHE A 284 -12.16 -14.87 -3.29
CA PHE A 284 -10.77 -14.44 -3.26
C PHE A 284 -9.91 -15.38 -4.12
N VAL A 285 -8.75 -14.90 -4.55
CA VAL A 285 -7.82 -15.63 -5.41
C VAL A 285 -6.53 -15.84 -4.66
N VAL A 286 -6.09 -17.10 -4.62
CA VAL A 286 -4.88 -17.52 -3.90
C VAL A 286 -3.87 -18.03 -4.89
N ARG A 287 -2.64 -17.51 -4.84
CA ARG A 287 -1.54 -18.04 -5.65
C ARG A 287 -0.74 -19.05 -4.84
N ASN A 288 -0.64 -20.26 -5.37
CA ASN A 288 0.24 -21.28 -4.82
C ASN A 288 1.60 -21.20 -5.51
N PRO A 289 2.67 -20.74 -4.84
CA PRO A 289 4.00 -20.68 -5.43
C PRO A 289 4.76 -22.02 -5.39
N GLU A 290 4.23 -23.04 -4.72
CA GLU A 290 4.88 -24.35 -4.62
C GLU A 290 4.71 -25.17 -5.90
N ALA A 291 5.68 -26.04 -6.17
CA ALA A 291 5.66 -26.95 -7.32
C ALA A 291 4.67 -28.12 -7.14
N SER A 292 4.00 -28.21 -5.99
CA SER A 292 3.01 -29.23 -5.68
C SER A 292 1.66 -28.62 -5.32
N ASN A 293 0.58 -29.36 -5.58
CA ASN A 293 -0.75 -28.97 -5.15
C ASN A 293 -0.82 -28.87 -3.62
N LEU A 294 -1.54 -27.87 -3.13
CA LEU A 294 -1.86 -27.71 -1.72
C LEU A 294 -3.35 -27.95 -1.51
N THR A 295 -3.71 -28.73 -0.49
CA THR A 295 -5.11 -29.02 -0.18
C THR A 295 -5.53 -28.25 1.06
N LEU A 296 -6.63 -27.51 0.96
CA LEU A 296 -7.32 -26.89 2.08
C LEU A 296 -8.47 -27.81 2.51
N SER A 297 -8.26 -28.56 3.58
CA SER A 297 -9.15 -29.60 4.10
C SER A 297 -10.22 -29.10 5.07
N SER A 298 -10.08 -27.87 5.59
CA SER A 298 -11.09 -27.27 6.46
C SER A 298 -11.16 -25.76 6.30
N MET A 299 -12.33 -25.19 6.62
CA MET A 299 -12.59 -23.76 6.67
C MET A 299 -13.22 -23.44 8.02
N GLN A 300 -12.81 -22.34 8.64
CA GLN A 300 -13.35 -21.86 9.89
C GLN A 300 -13.86 -20.43 9.71
N LEU A 301 -15.09 -20.15 10.13
CA LEU A 301 -15.73 -18.85 10.03
C LEU A 301 -15.53 -18.06 11.33
N GLU A 302 -15.06 -16.83 11.19
CA GLU A 302 -14.90 -15.86 12.27
C GLU A 302 -15.80 -14.64 12.02
N LEU A 303 -16.51 -14.18 13.04
CA LEU A 303 -17.45 -13.06 12.93
C LEU A 303 -16.95 -11.82 13.67
N ALA A 304 -17.15 -10.64 13.07
CA ALA A 304 -16.78 -9.34 13.63
C ALA A 304 -18.00 -8.42 13.78
N TYR A 305 -18.01 -7.62 14.86
CA TYR A 305 -19.13 -6.78 15.31
C TYR A 305 -18.71 -5.31 15.48
N GLU A 306 -19.65 -4.35 15.40
CA GLU A 306 -19.38 -2.90 15.38
C GLU A 306 -18.91 -2.32 16.72
N ASP A 307 -19.49 -2.77 17.86
CA ASP A 307 -19.10 -2.30 19.20
C ASP A 307 -19.34 -3.36 20.30
N GLY A 308 -18.41 -3.41 21.26
CA GLY A 308 -18.61 -4.02 22.58
C GLY A 308 -17.52 -5.01 23.03
N PRO A 309 -17.38 -5.27 24.35
CA PRO A 309 -16.58 -6.37 24.90
C PRO A 309 -17.17 -7.76 24.58
N ARG A 310 -18.18 -7.84 23.71
CA ARG A 310 -18.81 -9.08 23.26
C ARG A 310 -17.96 -9.69 22.15
N GLU A 311 -17.12 -10.61 22.61
CA GLU A 311 -16.78 -11.91 22.01
C GLU A 311 -16.80 -11.97 20.47
N PHE A 312 -15.60 -11.99 19.90
CA PHE A 312 -15.35 -12.63 18.61
C PHE A 312 -16.00 -14.02 18.61
N GLU A 313 -16.74 -14.34 17.56
CA GLU A 313 -17.37 -15.65 17.47
C GLU A 313 -16.64 -16.49 16.43
N LEU A 314 -15.81 -17.40 16.92
CA LEU A 314 -15.17 -18.40 16.08
C LEU A 314 -16.09 -19.61 15.98
N ARG A 315 -16.65 -19.85 14.80
CA ARG A 315 -17.51 -21.01 14.55
C ARG A 315 -16.68 -22.29 14.48
N PRO A 316 -17.28 -23.47 14.73
CA PRO A 316 -16.61 -24.74 14.50
C PRO A 316 -16.13 -24.86 13.04
N ALA A 317 -14.95 -25.46 12.85
CA ALA A 317 -14.42 -25.69 11.51
C ALA A 317 -15.32 -26.66 10.73
N VAL A 318 -15.55 -26.36 9.46
CA VAL A 318 -16.25 -27.20 8.49
C VAL A 318 -15.25 -27.83 7.52
N ALA A 319 -15.58 -29.01 7.01
CA ALA A 319 -14.75 -29.66 6.00
C ALA A 319 -14.69 -28.84 4.71
N SER A 320 -13.53 -28.82 4.06
CA SER A 320 -13.30 -28.18 2.78
C SER A 320 -12.50 -29.13 1.87
N ALA A 321 -12.60 -28.93 0.56
CA ALA A 321 -11.89 -29.73 -0.44
C ALA A 321 -11.25 -28.83 -1.51
N VAL A 322 -10.88 -27.60 -1.15
CA VAL A 322 -10.28 -26.66 -2.10
C VAL A 322 -8.84 -27.09 -2.37
N VAL A 323 -8.50 -27.24 -3.66
CA VAL A 323 -7.15 -27.59 -4.10
C VAL A 323 -6.51 -26.38 -4.77
N LEU A 324 -5.44 -25.86 -4.20
CA LEU A 324 -4.61 -24.83 -4.79
C LEU A 324 -3.61 -25.52 -5.74
N LYS A 325 -3.81 -25.35 -7.04
CA LYS A 325 -2.97 -26.00 -8.07
C LYS A 325 -1.53 -25.49 -7.98
N ALA A 326 -0.55 -26.36 -8.19
CA ALA A 326 0.87 -26.00 -8.22
C ALA A 326 1.14 -24.82 -9.17
N GLN A 327 1.93 -23.85 -8.72
CA GLN A 327 2.37 -22.68 -9.50
C GLN A 327 1.25 -21.91 -10.23
N ALA A 328 0.05 -21.90 -9.65
CA ALA A 328 -1.13 -21.30 -10.26
C ALA A 328 -1.94 -20.52 -9.23
N SER A 329 -2.76 -19.60 -9.74
CA SER A 329 -3.76 -18.88 -8.96
C SER A 329 -5.09 -19.65 -8.98
N THR A 330 -5.73 -19.79 -7.82
CA THR A 330 -6.99 -20.51 -7.63
C THR A 330 -8.01 -19.59 -7.00
N ARG A 331 -9.16 -19.43 -7.66
CA ARG A 331 -10.31 -18.72 -7.10
C ARG A 331 -11.01 -19.62 -6.07
N VAL A 332 -11.32 -19.03 -4.92
CA VAL A 332 -12.07 -19.65 -3.83
C VAL A 332 -13.33 -18.84 -3.62
N ASP A 333 -14.47 -19.47 -3.88
CA ASP A 333 -15.77 -18.88 -3.60
C ASP A 333 -16.19 -19.22 -2.16
N VAL A 334 -16.66 -18.20 -1.47
CA VAL A 334 -17.12 -18.25 -0.08
C VAL A 334 -18.62 -18.03 -0.09
N ALA A 335 -19.36 -18.93 0.54
CA ALA A 335 -20.80 -18.80 0.73
C ALA A 335 -21.13 -19.13 2.19
N ILE A 336 -21.52 -18.11 2.95
CA ILE A 336 -21.91 -18.26 4.35
C ILE A 336 -23.42 -18.17 4.46
N PRO A 337 -24.14 -19.25 4.79
CA PRO A 337 -25.58 -19.20 4.95
C PRO A 337 -25.99 -18.13 5.97
N LYS A 338 -27.09 -17.42 5.72
CA LYS A 338 -27.64 -16.43 6.66
C LYS A 338 -27.66 -16.93 8.10
N ALA A 339 -28.12 -18.17 8.31
CA ALA A 339 -28.28 -18.74 9.64
C ALA A 339 -26.96 -18.79 10.45
N GLN A 340 -25.81 -18.67 9.79
CA GLN A 340 -24.49 -18.63 10.42
C GLN A 340 -23.98 -17.20 10.68
N LEU A 341 -24.67 -16.18 10.16
CA LEU A 341 -24.32 -14.77 10.28
C LEU A 341 -25.39 -13.99 11.05
N PRO A 342 -25.14 -13.66 12.33
CA PRO A 342 -26.02 -12.81 13.13
C PRO A 342 -26.18 -11.41 12.51
N GLN A 343 -27.31 -10.80 12.85
CA GLN A 343 -27.71 -9.47 12.38
C GLN A 343 -26.73 -8.36 12.75
N GLN A 344 -26.00 -8.53 13.87
CA GLN A 344 -25.03 -7.55 14.34
C GLN A 344 -23.64 -7.70 13.73
N ALA A 345 -23.36 -8.79 13.00
CA ALA A 345 -22.06 -9.01 12.41
C ALA A 345 -21.85 -8.02 11.26
N ILE A 346 -20.84 -7.17 11.32
CA ILE A 346 -20.54 -6.15 10.29
C ILE A 346 -19.45 -6.59 9.32
N ALA A 347 -18.80 -7.70 9.61
CA ALA A 347 -17.78 -8.34 8.77
C ALA A 347 -17.61 -9.80 9.20
N PHE A 348 -16.99 -10.60 8.34
CA PHE A 348 -16.54 -11.94 8.69
C PHE A 348 -15.21 -12.28 8.02
N SER A 349 -14.49 -13.22 8.62
CA SER A 349 -13.26 -13.78 8.09
C SER A 349 -13.43 -15.29 7.89
N VAL A 350 -12.78 -15.85 6.86
CA VAL A 350 -12.70 -17.29 6.65
C VAL A 350 -11.25 -17.73 6.73
N HIS A 351 -10.99 -18.74 7.56
CA HIS A 351 -9.67 -19.32 7.78
C HIS A 351 -9.63 -20.74 7.25
N TYR A 352 -8.97 -20.92 6.11
CA TYR A 352 -8.74 -22.22 5.52
C TYR A 352 -7.47 -22.86 6.07
N LYS A 353 -7.53 -24.18 6.30
CA LYS A 353 -6.41 -24.99 6.76
C LYS A 353 -6.26 -26.22 5.88
N GLY A 354 -5.04 -26.70 5.76
CA GLY A 354 -4.79 -28.05 5.32
C GLY A 354 -3.32 -28.41 5.39
N THR A 355 -2.89 -29.28 4.49
CA THR A 355 -1.52 -29.81 4.50
C THR A 355 -0.96 -29.88 3.10
N ALA A 356 0.34 -29.60 2.99
CA ALA A 356 1.11 -29.83 1.80
C ALA A 356 1.57 -31.31 1.73
N PRO A 357 1.98 -31.82 0.56
CA PRO A 357 2.47 -33.20 0.43
C PRO A 357 3.68 -33.52 1.32
N ASN A 358 4.47 -32.51 1.70
CA ASN A 358 5.59 -32.65 2.62
C ASN A 358 5.19 -32.59 4.12
N GLY A 359 3.89 -32.55 4.43
CA GLY A 359 3.36 -32.49 5.80
C GLY A 359 3.34 -31.10 6.43
N LEU A 360 3.83 -30.05 5.75
CA LEU A 360 3.74 -28.69 6.27
C LEU A 360 2.28 -28.22 6.33
N PRO A 361 1.85 -27.55 7.41
CA PRO A 361 0.53 -26.95 7.47
C PRO A 361 0.39 -25.84 6.44
N VAL A 362 -0.77 -25.78 5.79
CA VAL A 362 -1.17 -24.72 4.85
C VAL A 362 -2.24 -23.87 5.49
N ARG A 363 -2.10 -22.54 5.43
CA ARG A 363 -3.08 -21.58 5.96
C ARG A 363 -3.40 -20.51 4.93
N VAL A 364 -4.67 -20.19 4.77
CA VAL A 364 -5.13 -19.07 3.93
C VAL A 364 -6.30 -18.39 4.61
N SER A 365 -6.26 -17.07 4.72
CA SER A 365 -7.34 -16.27 5.33
C SER A 365 -7.84 -15.23 4.35
N ALA A 366 -9.15 -14.97 4.36
CA ALA A 366 -9.76 -13.86 3.64
C ALA A 366 -10.80 -13.16 4.54
N HIS A 367 -11.01 -11.87 4.32
CA HIS A 367 -11.78 -10.99 5.20
C HIS A 367 -12.80 -10.21 4.37
N PHE A 368 -14.05 -10.12 4.82
CA PHE A 368 -15.13 -9.52 4.05
C PHE A 368 -15.99 -8.62 4.94
N ASP A 369 -16.35 -7.47 4.41
CA ASP A 369 -17.29 -6.56 5.05
C ASP A 369 -18.74 -6.90 4.73
N LEU A 370 -19.65 -6.44 5.60
CA LEU A 370 -21.09 -6.49 5.42
C LEU A 370 -21.65 -5.06 5.47
N PRO A 371 -21.48 -4.24 4.41
CA PRO A 371 -21.93 -2.85 4.38
C PRO A 371 -23.41 -2.69 4.76
N GLN A 372 -24.23 -3.65 4.35
CA GLN A 372 -25.66 -3.67 4.64
C GLN A 372 -26.00 -3.86 6.13
N HIS A 373 -25.04 -4.33 6.94
CA HIS A 373 -25.19 -4.48 8.39
C HIS A 373 -24.65 -3.26 9.15
N MET A 374 -23.96 -2.34 8.47
CA MET A 374 -23.34 -1.19 9.12
C MET A 374 -24.31 -0.04 9.41
N SER A 375 -23.94 0.82 10.35
CA SER A 375 -24.75 1.97 10.75
C SER A 375 -25.06 2.92 9.60
N LYS A 376 -26.33 3.36 9.51
CA LYS A 376 -26.79 4.40 8.57
C LYS A 376 -26.07 5.73 8.74
N LYS A 377 -25.43 5.97 9.89
CA LYS A 377 -24.63 7.17 10.15
C LYS A 377 -23.40 7.25 9.22
N LEU A 378 -23.00 6.13 8.61
CA LEU A 378 -21.96 6.05 7.58
C LEU A 378 -22.45 6.42 6.17
N LEU A 379 -23.75 6.66 5.97
CA LEU A 379 -24.23 7.21 4.69
C LEU A 379 -23.54 8.56 4.44
N VAL A 380 -23.14 8.78 3.19
CA VAL A 380 -22.54 10.06 2.82
C VAL A 380 -23.61 11.13 2.60
N ASN A 381 -23.24 12.39 2.75
CA ASN A 381 -24.14 13.52 2.56
C ASN A 381 -24.61 13.66 1.09
N ALA A 382 -25.64 14.47 0.83
CA ALA A 382 -26.26 14.60 -0.49
C ALA A 382 -25.30 15.06 -1.62
N ASN A 383 -24.28 15.86 -1.28
CA ASN A 383 -23.28 16.30 -2.27
C ASN A 383 -22.39 15.14 -2.66
N ALA A 384 -21.92 14.35 -1.68
CA ALA A 384 -21.18 13.11 -1.93
C ALA A 384 -22.01 12.10 -2.71
N GLN A 385 -23.30 11.91 -2.37
CA GLN A 385 -24.20 11.01 -3.11
C GLN A 385 -24.23 11.38 -4.59
N THR A 386 -24.41 12.67 -4.89
CA THR A 386 -24.46 13.18 -6.28
C THR A 386 -23.13 12.98 -7.00
N LEU A 387 -22.02 13.31 -6.35
CA LEU A 387 -20.69 13.16 -6.93
C LEU A 387 -20.39 11.69 -7.26
N LEU A 388 -20.56 10.78 -6.30
CA LEU A 388 -20.22 9.36 -6.47
C LEU A 388 -21.13 8.70 -7.51
N THR A 389 -22.42 9.07 -7.54
CA THR A 389 -23.36 8.62 -8.58
C THR A 389 -22.98 9.14 -9.96
N ASP A 390 -22.51 10.40 -10.09
CA ASP A 390 -21.97 10.93 -11.35
C ASP A 390 -20.75 10.13 -11.81
N LEU A 391 -19.81 9.85 -10.90
CA LEU A 391 -18.60 9.09 -11.21
C LEU A 391 -18.93 7.66 -11.69
N ALA A 392 -19.84 6.97 -10.98
CA ALA A 392 -20.29 5.63 -11.34
C ALA A 392 -21.07 5.61 -12.66
N SER A 393 -22.02 6.53 -12.86
CA SER A 393 -22.86 6.59 -14.07
C SER A 393 -22.07 6.97 -15.33
N ARG A 394 -21.03 7.81 -15.19
CA ARG A 394 -20.08 8.14 -16.27
C ARG A 394 -19.00 7.08 -16.47
N GLN A 395 -19.01 6.01 -15.67
CA GLN A 395 -18.03 4.91 -15.73
C GLN A 395 -16.58 5.42 -15.61
N LEU A 396 -16.36 6.43 -14.77
CA LEU A 396 -15.03 6.99 -14.51
C LEU A 396 -14.25 6.20 -13.46
N VAL A 397 -14.90 5.23 -12.83
CA VAL A 397 -14.37 4.41 -11.75
C VAL A 397 -14.33 2.94 -12.17
N ALA A 398 -13.35 2.20 -11.66
CA ALA A 398 -13.14 0.79 -12.01
C ALA A 398 -14.31 -0.10 -11.57
N ASN A 399 -14.96 0.23 -10.44
CA ASN A 399 -16.14 -0.48 -9.96
C ASN A 399 -17.28 0.52 -9.65
N PRO A 400 -18.41 0.48 -10.38
CA PRO A 400 -19.51 1.43 -10.18
C PRO A 400 -20.27 1.23 -8.86
N GLY A 401 -20.06 0.12 -8.13
CA GLY A 401 -20.62 -0.11 -6.79
C GLY A 401 -19.61 0.11 -5.66
N LEU A 402 -18.35 0.41 -5.96
CA LEU A 402 -17.27 0.60 -4.98
C LEU A 402 -16.23 1.59 -5.51
N ILE A 403 -16.08 2.71 -4.82
CA ILE A 403 -15.14 3.78 -5.22
C ILE A 403 -14.15 4.02 -4.09
N THR A 404 -12.85 3.88 -4.35
CA THR A 404 -11.82 4.15 -3.33
C THR A 404 -11.52 5.65 -3.24
N LEU A 405 -11.05 6.12 -2.08
CA LEU A 405 -10.67 7.52 -1.93
C LEU A 405 -9.50 7.91 -2.87
N ASP A 406 -8.55 7.00 -3.07
CA ASP A 406 -7.42 7.16 -4.01
C ASP A 406 -7.90 7.36 -5.45
N GLU A 407 -8.95 6.64 -5.85
CA GLU A 407 -9.54 6.79 -7.18
C GLU A 407 -10.18 8.16 -7.36
N VAL A 408 -10.90 8.65 -6.34
CA VAL A 408 -11.47 10.01 -6.36
C VAL A 408 -10.35 11.07 -6.39
N ALA A 409 -9.29 10.90 -5.60
CA ALA A 409 -8.15 11.81 -5.58
C ALA A 409 -7.43 11.85 -6.95
N ARG A 410 -7.29 10.71 -7.61
CA ARG A 410 -6.72 10.60 -8.96
C ARG A 410 -7.62 11.24 -10.03
N LEU A 411 -8.93 11.04 -9.96
CA LEU A 411 -9.87 11.73 -10.87
C LEU A 411 -9.85 13.25 -10.66
N SER A 412 -9.63 13.71 -9.42
CA SER A 412 -9.42 15.11 -9.09
C SER A 412 -8.16 15.67 -9.74
N SER A 413 -7.03 14.96 -9.65
CA SER A 413 -5.77 15.42 -10.24
C SER A 413 -5.82 15.45 -11.78
N TYR A 414 -6.66 14.64 -12.40
CA TYR A 414 -6.93 14.67 -13.84
C TYR A 414 -7.96 15.73 -14.26
N GLY A 415 -8.54 16.49 -13.32
CA GLY A 415 -9.58 17.47 -13.61
C GLY A 415 -10.87 16.83 -14.17
N MET A 416 -11.11 15.56 -13.86
CA MET A 416 -12.27 14.80 -14.37
C MET A 416 -13.50 14.89 -13.47
N LEU A 417 -13.37 15.54 -12.31
CA LEU A 417 -14.49 15.82 -11.41
C LEU A 417 -15.41 16.93 -11.96
N PRO A 418 -16.72 16.92 -11.64
CA PRO A 418 -17.67 17.93 -12.11
C PRO A 418 -17.29 19.37 -11.70
N ALA A 419 -17.54 20.33 -12.59
CA ALA A 419 -17.17 21.75 -12.44
C ALA A 419 -17.74 22.46 -11.19
N ALA A 420 -18.79 21.92 -10.55
CA ALA A 420 -19.30 22.44 -9.28
C ALA A 420 -18.31 22.24 -8.10
N THR A 421 -17.29 21.39 -8.26
CA THR A 421 -16.25 21.13 -7.26
C THR A 421 -14.93 21.84 -7.55
N SER A 422 -14.79 22.53 -8.70
CA SER A 422 -13.49 22.96 -9.24
C SER A 422 -13.09 24.42 -8.96
N SER A 423 -13.96 25.24 -8.35
CA SER A 423 -13.68 26.68 -8.17
C SER A 423 -12.69 27.04 -7.06
N ALA A 424 -12.15 26.07 -6.31
CA ALA A 424 -11.23 26.31 -5.19
C ALA A 424 -9.98 25.39 -5.17
N LEU A 425 -9.66 24.72 -6.28
CA LEU A 425 -8.64 23.66 -6.31
C LEU A 425 -7.26 24.18 -6.77
N GLN A 426 -6.42 24.65 -5.84
CA GLN A 426 -4.97 24.59 -5.99
C GLN A 426 -4.47 23.35 -5.27
N VAL A 427 -3.71 22.51 -5.99
CA VAL A 427 -3.29 21.17 -5.55
C VAL A 427 -1.93 21.25 -4.86
N GLU A 428 -1.88 20.87 -3.57
CA GLU A 428 -0.70 20.21 -3.00
C GLU A 428 -0.84 18.71 -3.27
N MET A 429 0.22 18.08 -3.79
CA MET A 429 0.22 16.66 -4.13
C MET A 429 0.02 15.80 -2.87
N GLY A 430 -1.04 14.99 -2.85
CA GLY A 430 -1.21 13.91 -1.88
C GLY A 430 -2.35 14.08 -0.86
N ARG A 431 -3.03 15.23 -0.79
CA ARG A 431 -4.24 15.39 0.04
C ARG A 431 -5.46 15.68 -0.81
N VAL A 432 -6.57 15.02 -0.50
CA VAL A 432 -7.89 15.39 -1.01
C VAL A 432 -8.12 16.86 -0.64
N PRO A 433 -8.37 17.76 -1.61
CA PRO A 433 -8.59 19.17 -1.32
C PRO A 433 -9.65 19.33 -0.23
N ALA A 434 -9.45 20.25 0.73
CA ALA A 434 -10.33 20.38 1.90
C ALA A 434 -11.83 20.51 1.53
N ALA A 435 -12.14 21.13 0.39
CA ALA A 435 -13.48 21.22 -0.18
C ALA A 435 -14.04 19.86 -0.63
N LEU A 436 -13.22 19.02 -1.27
CA LEU A 436 -13.58 17.65 -1.66
C LEU A 436 -13.66 16.72 -0.44
N ALA A 437 -12.77 16.87 0.53
CA ALA A 437 -12.82 16.14 1.79
C ALA A 437 -14.08 16.48 2.61
N SER A 438 -14.49 17.76 2.61
CA SER A 438 -15.74 18.23 3.22
C SER A 438 -16.97 17.75 2.44
N ALA A 439 -16.90 17.71 1.10
CA ALA A 439 -17.98 17.20 0.26
C ALA A 439 -18.21 15.70 0.48
N LEU A 440 -17.17 14.93 0.79
CA LEU A 440 -17.21 13.48 0.98
C LEU A 440 -17.49 13.02 2.42
N GLN A 441 -17.73 13.93 3.36
CA GLN A 441 -17.99 13.58 4.77
C GLN A 441 -19.28 12.74 4.95
N PRO A 442 -19.29 11.82 5.93
CA PRO A 442 -20.51 11.14 6.34
C PRO A 442 -21.51 12.13 6.95
N VAL A 443 -22.80 11.79 6.97
CA VAL A 443 -23.84 12.68 7.51
C VAL A 443 -23.63 12.99 9.01
N HIS A 444 -22.96 12.09 9.74
CA HIS A 444 -22.67 12.25 11.17
C HIS A 444 -21.22 11.86 11.51
N ALA A 445 -20.51 12.71 12.26
CA ALA A 445 -19.27 12.33 12.93
C ALA A 445 -19.61 11.45 14.13
N LEU A 446 -19.53 10.13 13.96
CA LEU A 446 -19.85 9.17 15.03
C LEU A 446 -18.90 9.32 16.22
N THR A 447 -19.47 9.38 17.43
CA THR A 447 -18.75 9.05 18.68
C THR A 447 -19.08 7.62 19.10
N ALA A 448 -18.27 7.01 19.97
CA ALA A 448 -18.47 5.61 20.42
C ALA A 448 -19.77 5.35 21.22
N MET A 449 -20.55 6.38 21.55
CA MET A 449 -21.82 6.23 22.29
C MET A 449 -23.06 6.08 21.41
N ASP A 450 -22.88 6.09 20.09
CA ASP A 450 -23.96 6.32 19.12
C ASP A 450 -24.59 5.05 18.51
N VAL A 451 -24.18 3.85 18.93
CA VAL A 451 -24.27 2.61 18.11
C VAL A 451 -25.02 1.44 18.78
N HIS A 452 -25.83 1.65 19.81
CA HIS A 452 -26.76 0.62 20.30
C HIS A 452 -28.19 1.16 20.44
N GLU A 453 -28.81 1.44 19.29
CA GLU A 453 -30.26 1.60 19.25
C GLU A 453 -30.89 0.26 18.84
N ALA A 454 -31.81 -0.23 19.67
CA ALA A 454 -32.69 -1.32 19.26
C ALA A 454 -33.39 -0.95 17.95
N PRO A 455 -33.54 -1.88 16.98
CA PRO A 455 -34.17 -1.56 15.71
C PRO A 455 -35.55 -0.93 15.99
N PRO A 456 -35.85 0.24 15.41
CA PRO A 456 -37.10 0.92 15.68
C PRO A 456 -38.28 0.04 15.26
N PHE A 457 -39.41 0.20 15.96
CA PHE A 457 -40.63 -0.54 15.65
C PHE A 457 -41.02 -0.32 14.17
N PRO A 458 -41.52 -1.33 13.45
CA PRO A 458 -41.83 -1.19 12.02
C PRO A 458 -42.92 -0.15 11.79
N VAL A 459 -42.57 0.88 11.02
CA VAL A 459 -43.48 1.95 10.58
C VAL A 459 -43.45 2.00 9.06
N GLU A 460 -44.61 2.06 8.43
CA GLU A 460 -44.71 2.08 6.96
C GLU A 460 -43.91 3.21 6.33
N ASP A 461 -43.27 2.90 5.21
CA ASP A 461 -42.35 3.71 4.42
C ASP A 461 -41.08 4.17 5.15
N GLN A 462 -40.90 3.83 6.43
CA GLN A 462 -39.65 4.06 7.13
C GLN A 462 -38.60 3.03 6.70
N GLU A 463 -37.36 3.51 6.62
CA GLU A 463 -36.25 2.65 6.26
C GLU A 463 -36.03 1.55 7.31
N CYS A 464 -36.01 0.31 6.85
CA CYS A 464 -35.71 -0.85 7.65
C CYS A 464 -34.31 -1.36 7.33
N ASN A 465 -33.66 -2.00 8.29
CA ASN A 465 -32.53 -2.86 7.98
C ASN A 465 -33.10 -4.27 7.78
N PRO A 466 -33.11 -4.82 6.56
CA PRO A 466 -33.64 -6.16 6.30
C PRO A 466 -32.89 -7.22 7.11
N TRP A 467 -31.68 -6.87 7.56
CA TRP A 467 -30.76 -7.73 8.29
C TRP A 467 -30.67 -7.37 9.76
N ASN A 468 -31.44 -6.39 10.28
CA ASN A 468 -31.60 -6.11 11.70
C ASN A 468 -33.07 -5.72 11.98
N LEU A 469 -33.93 -6.73 11.96
CA LEU A 469 -35.38 -6.57 12.12
C LEU A 469 -35.74 -6.64 13.62
N PRO A 470 -36.73 -5.88 14.09
CA PRO A 470 -37.20 -5.98 15.46
C PRO A 470 -37.89 -7.33 15.72
N ASP A 471 -37.84 -7.80 16.97
CA ASP A 471 -38.40 -9.10 17.40
C ASP A 471 -39.89 -9.27 17.08
N HIS A 472 -40.62 -8.16 16.99
CA HIS A 472 -42.03 -8.14 16.63
C HIS A 472 -42.26 -7.30 15.38
N ILE A 473 -42.64 -7.97 14.28
CA ILE A 473 -43.04 -7.33 13.03
C ILE A 473 -44.58 -7.41 12.94
N PRO A 474 -45.31 -6.28 12.80
CA PRO A 474 -46.76 -6.30 12.62
C PRO A 474 -47.20 -7.19 11.46
N ASP A 475 -48.37 -7.82 11.57
CA ASP A 475 -48.93 -8.63 10.50
C ASP A 475 -49.05 -7.82 9.19
N GLY A 476 -48.58 -8.42 8.10
CA GLY A 476 -48.55 -7.81 6.78
C GLY A 476 -47.46 -6.76 6.57
N MET A 477 -46.54 -6.55 7.53
CA MET A 477 -45.36 -5.71 7.31
C MET A 477 -44.19 -6.48 6.70
N PHE A 478 -43.59 -5.92 5.65
CA PHE A 478 -42.43 -6.49 4.99
C PHE A 478 -41.34 -5.44 4.83
N CYS A 479 -40.09 -5.79 5.18
CA CYS A 479 -38.94 -4.96 4.86
C CYS A 479 -38.54 -5.24 3.41
N MET A 480 -38.91 -4.34 2.50
CA MET A 480 -38.75 -4.56 1.06
C MET A 480 -37.59 -3.73 0.50
N PRO A 481 -36.76 -4.29 -0.41
CA PRO A 481 -35.78 -3.49 -1.13
C PRO A 481 -36.51 -2.42 -1.94
N THR A 482 -35.94 -1.24 -1.98
CA THR A 482 -36.40 -0.17 -2.86
C THR A 482 -35.46 -0.08 -4.07
N GLN A 483 -35.85 0.68 -5.09
CA GLN A 483 -34.92 1.05 -6.16
C GLN A 483 -33.91 2.13 -5.70
N GLU A 484 -34.04 2.63 -4.48
CA GLU A 484 -33.16 3.64 -3.93
C GLU A 484 -31.82 3.00 -3.53
N LYS A 485 -30.76 3.43 -4.21
CA LYS A 485 -29.37 3.15 -3.89
C LYS A 485 -28.77 4.37 -3.20
N ARG A 486 -27.91 4.15 -2.21
CA ARG A 486 -27.14 5.21 -1.57
C ARG A 486 -25.72 4.77 -1.30
N TRP A 487 -24.80 5.72 -1.37
CA TRP A 487 -23.40 5.53 -1.02
C TRP A 487 -23.19 5.58 0.50
N MET A 488 -22.38 4.66 0.99
CA MET A 488 -21.91 4.58 2.37
C MET A 488 -20.39 4.69 2.39
N GLN A 489 -19.83 5.44 3.33
CA GLN A 489 -18.39 5.52 3.54
C GLN A 489 -17.93 4.44 4.52
N MET A 490 -17.14 3.51 4.02
CA MET A 490 -16.44 2.50 4.79
C MET A 490 -15.15 3.11 5.34
N ARG A 491 -14.95 3.03 6.66
CA ARG A 491 -13.75 3.56 7.32
C ARG A 491 -12.51 2.67 7.11
N PRO A 492 -11.30 3.26 7.16
CA PRO A 492 -10.06 2.50 7.16
C PRO A 492 -9.98 1.49 8.31
N ARG A 493 -9.53 0.27 8.02
CA ARG A 493 -9.46 -0.83 9.01
C ARG A 493 -8.26 -1.76 8.79
N PHE A 494 -7.76 -2.32 9.88
CA PHE A 494 -6.86 -3.47 9.91
C PHE A 494 -7.68 -4.76 10.02
N MET A 495 -8.00 -5.35 8.87
CA MET A 495 -9.02 -6.40 8.73
C MET A 495 -8.68 -7.69 9.50
N ASN A 496 -7.41 -7.95 9.73
CA ASN A 496 -6.93 -9.16 10.42
C ASN A 496 -6.37 -8.88 11.82
N ALA A 497 -6.69 -7.73 12.42
CA ALA A 497 -6.26 -7.35 13.76
C ALA A 497 -7.43 -7.03 14.70
N LYS A 498 -7.48 -7.72 15.83
CA LYS A 498 -8.49 -7.60 16.89
C LYS A 498 -7.91 -6.85 18.09
N LYS A 499 -8.76 -6.37 18.99
CA LYS A 499 -8.36 -5.74 20.26
C LYS A 499 -7.35 -6.63 21.01
N GLY A 500 -6.21 -6.05 21.35
CA GLY A 500 -5.09 -6.70 22.00
C GLY A 500 -4.07 -7.34 21.07
N ASP A 501 -4.34 -7.42 19.76
CA ASP A 501 -3.32 -7.78 18.78
C ASP A 501 -2.32 -6.63 18.62
N LEU A 502 -1.04 -6.96 18.42
CA LEU A 502 0.03 -5.98 18.23
C LEU A 502 0.23 -5.73 16.75
N ILE A 503 0.46 -4.48 16.38
CA ILE A 503 0.77 -4.06 15.02
C ILE A 503 2.23 -3.61 14.97
N LEU A 504 3.00 -4.14 14.02
CA LEU A 504 4.37 -3.74 13.76
C LEU A 504 4.44 -2.98 12.44
N ASN A 505 4.92 -1.74 12.51
CA ASN A 505 5.10 -0.90 11.34
C ASN A 505 6.57 -1.00 10.84
N PRO A 506 6.79 -1.20 9.53
CA PRO A 506 8.12 -1.23 8.94
C PRO A 506 8.93 0.04 9.21
N SER A 507 10.23 -0.12 9.10
CA SER A 507 11.19 0.98 9.07
C SER A 507 10.86 1.98 7.96
N ASN A 508 10.78 3.25 8.30
CA ASN A 508 10.43 4.34 7.39
C ASN A 508 11.61 5.31 7.12
N GLY A 509 12.84 4.95 7.51
CA GLY A 509 13.99 5.83 7.39
C GLY A 509 14.04 6.97 8.42
N SER A 510 13.24 6.93 9.49
CA SER A 510 13.37 7.82 10.66
C SER A 510 14.69 7.67 11.41
N LEU A 511 14.92 8.51 12.44
CA LEU A 511 16.06 8.37 13.36
C LEU A 511 16.08 6.98 14.02
N ILE A 512 14.93 6.52 14.50
CA ILE A 512 14.77 5.20 15.13
C ILE A 512 15.06 4.07 14.15
N SER A 513 14.55 4.18 12.92
CA SER A 513 14.82 3.20 11.86
C SER A 513 16.33 3.04 11.61
N ALA A 514 17.10 4.13 11.59
CA ALA A 514 18.55 4.06 11.42
C ALA A 514 19.25 3.31 12.56
N VAL A 515 18.83 3.50 13.82
CA VAL A 515 19.35 2.73 14.96
C VAL A 515 19.05 1.24 14.79
N LEU A 516 17.80 0.91 14.53
CA LEU A 516 17.33 -0.47 14.47
C LEU A 516 17.87 -1.26 13.27
N GLN A 517 18.18 -0.61 12.15
CA GLN A 517 18.80 -1.26 10.99
C GLN A 517 20.28 -1.62 11.18
N THR A 518 20.93 -1.13 12.23
CA THR A 518 22.39 -1.29 12.43
C THR A 518 22.76 -2.37 13.44
N VAL A 519 21.82 -2.75 14.32
CA VAL A 519 21.99 -3.91 15.20
C VAL A 519 22.02 -5.20 14.36
N THR A 520 22.56 -6.29 14.92
CA THR A 520 22.72 -7.53 14.15
C THR A 520 21.90 -8.69 14.74
N PRO A 521 20.95 -9.26 13.96
CA PRO A 521 20.54 -8.87 12.61
C PRO A 521 19.77 -7.54 12.58
N PRO A 522 19.76 -6.83 11.43
CA PRO A 522 18.97 -5.61 11.27
C PRO A 522 17.50 -5.80 11.64
N GLN A 523 16.97 -4.94 12.49
CA GLN A 523 15.57 -4.96 12.90
C GLN A 523 14.74 -4.11 11.93
N ARG A 524 13.83 -4.78 11.22
CA ARG A 524 13.10 -4.19 10.08
C ARG A 524 11.88 -3.35 10.45
N TYR A 525 11.46 -3.37 11.72
CA TYR A 525 10.28 -2.66 12.22
C TYR A 525 10.71 -1.57 13.20
N SER A 526 10.26 -0.32 12.98
CA SER A 526 10.65 0.83 13.81
C SER A 526 9.54 1.39 14.69
N HIS A 527 8.30 0.96 14.46
CA HIS A 527 7.17 1.40 15.28
C HIS A 527 6.21 0.24 15.58
N SER A 528 5.46 0.36 16.67
CA SER A 528 4.49 -0.65 17.08
C SER A 528 3.34 -0.06 17.89
N GLY A 529 2.22 -0.79 17.94
CA GLY A 529 1.05 -0.42 18.74
C GLY A 529 0.18 -1.62 19.03
N ILE A 530 -0.88 -1.41 19.80
CA ILE A 530 -1.84 -2.45 20.18
C ILE A 530 -3.25 -1.97 19.85
N MET A 531 -4.02 -2.84 19.22
CA MET A 531 -5.41 -2.55 18.92
C MET A 531 -6.20 -2.39 20.22
N THR A 532 -6.90 -1.28 20.37
CA THR A 532 -7.75 -0.99 21.56
C THR A 532 -9.23 -1.15 21.28
N ARG A 533 -9.60 -1.16 19.99
CA ARG A 533 -10.85 -1.68 19.46
C ARG A 533 -10.56 -2.59 18.27
N ASN A 534 -11.47 -3.51 17.95
CA ASN A 534 -11.29 -4.40 16.81
C ASN A 534 -11.18 -3.59 15.52
N HIS A 535 -10.14 -3.88 14.73
CA HIS A 535 -9.93 -3.38 13.38
C HIS A 535 -9.72 -1.87 13.19
N ASP A 536 -10.15 -0.98 14.08
CA ASP A 536 -10.28 0.45 13.75
C ASP A 536 -9.75 1.44 14.79
N GLU A 537 -9.24 0.98 15.94
CA GLU A 537 -8.62 1.85 16.95
C GLU A 537 -7.35 1.22 17.50
N ILE A 538 -6.29 2.01 17.58
CA ILE A 538 -4.96 1.58 18.00
C ILE A 538 -4.37 2.56 19.00
N THR A 539 -3.68 2.03 20.01
CA THR A 539 -2.87 2.80 20.95
C THR A 539 -1.40 2.52 20.75
N HIS A 540 -0.59 3.58 20.76
CA HIS A 540 0.86 3.51 20.56
C HIS A 540 1.57 4.68 21.25
N SER A 541 2.89 4.58 21.40
CA SER A 541 3.72 5.66 21.95
C SER A 541 4.61 6.24 20.87
N THR A 542 4.53 7.56 20.64
CA THR A 542 5.24 8.27 19.58
C THR A 542 5.67 9.68 20.04
N ALA A 543 6.51 10.34 19.23
CA ALA A 543 6.92 11.71 19.44
C ALA A 543 6.87 12.54 18.15
N SER A 544 6.63 13.84 18.29
CA SER A 544 6.72 14.80 17.20
C SER A 544 8.18 15.22 16.98
N GLU A 545 8.77 14.74 15.88
CA GLU A 545 10.08 15.20 15.41
C GLU A 545 10.05 16.70 15.08
N ASP A 546 8.97 17.18 14.45
CA ASP A 546 8.80 18.59 14.09
C ASP A 546 8.83 19.50 15.34
N ARG A 547 8.16 19.07 16.41
CA ARG A 547 8.22 19.76 17.71
C ARG A 547 9.64 19.75 18.27
N LEU A 548 10.34 18.60 18.23
CA LEU A 548 11.72 18.55 18.74
C LEU A 548 12.62 19.55 18.00
N ILE A 549 12.51 19.63 16.68
CA ILE A 549 13.29 20.53 15.83
C ILE A 549 13.07 22.01 16.22
N GLU A 550 11.85 22.42 16.55
CA GLU A 550 11.54 23.79 17.00
C GLU A 550 12.29 24.19 18.29
N PHE A 551 12.73 23.22 19.10
CA PHE A 551 13.46 23.42 20.35
C PHE A 551 14.96 23.12 20.26
N ILE A 552 15.48 22.92 19.04
CA ILE A 552 16.93 22.86 18.79
C ILE A 552 17.46 24.28 18.59
N GLY A 553 18.38 24.70 19.46
CA GLY A 553 19.11 25.96 19.37
C GLY A 553 20.47 25.80 18.69
N GLY A 554 21.27 26.87 18.68
CA GLY A 554 22.65 26.81 18.16
C GLY A 554 23.65 26.06 19.04
N ASP A 555 23.18 25.38 20.09
CA ASP A 555 23.98 24.83 21.20
C ASP A 555 23.32 23.56 21.77
N GLY A 556 22.64 22.79 20.91
CA GLY A 556 21.85 21.61 21.26
C GLY A 556 20.35 21.87 21.46
N ALA A 557 19.64 20.80 21.82
CA ALA A 557 18.22 20.78 22.14
C ALA A 557 17.96 21.19 23.59
N ARG A 558 16.79 21.79 23.85
CA ARG A 558 16.35 22.09 25.21
C ARG A 558 16.20 20.79 26.04
N PRO A 559 16.91 20.61 27.18
CA PRO A 559 16.98 19.32 27.88
C PRO A 559 15.63 18.71 28.29
N ASP A 560 14.67 19.52 28.75
CA ASP A 560 13.34 19.05 29.14
C ASP A 560 12.51 18.57 27.93
N VAL A 561 12.69 19.16 26.75
CA VAL A 561 11.99 18.74 25.53
C VAL A 561 12.54 17.42 25.00
N LEU A 562 13.88 17.29 25.01
CA LEU A 562 14.55 16.08 24.54
C LEU A 562 14.31 14.88 25.48
N LYS A 563 14.28 15.11 26.80
CA LYS A 563 14.06 14.03 27.78
C LYS A 563 12.59 13.62 27.87
N TYR A 564 11.68 14.58 27.78
CA TYR A 564 10.24 14.37 27.89
C TYR A 564 9.54 14.75 26.59
N MET A 565 9.62 13.85 25.61
CA MET A 565 9.12 14.10 24.26
C MET A 565 7.60 13.88 24.17
N TRP A 566 6.93 14.78 23.46
CA TRP A 566 5.48 14.82 23.30
C TRP A 566 5.08 14.21 21.93
N PRO A 567 3.93 13.52 21.78
CA PRO A 567 2.86 13.35 22.78
C PRO A 567 3.04 12.19 23.76
N GLY A 568 3.97 11.26 23.50
CA GLY A 568 4.02 10.00 24.24
C GLY A 568 2.91 9.07 23.77
N VAL A 569 2.12 8.55 24.71
CA VAL A 569 1.06 7.58 24.38
C VAL A 569 -0.17 8.29 23.86
N VAL A 570 -0.66 7.83 22.70
CA VAL A 570 -1.88 8.31 22.04
C VAL A 570 -2.75 7.13 21.61
N THR A 571 -4.06 7.35 21.64
CA THR A 571 -5.08 6.44 21.09
C THR A 571 -5.72 7.11 19.90
N GLN A 572 -5.69 6.45 18.74
CA GLN A 572 -6.15 7.01 17.47
C GLN A 572 -7.03 5.98 16.75
N THR A 573 -7.95 6.47 15.91
CA THR A 573 -8.55 5.61 14.89
C THR A 573 -7.45 5.12 13.94
N VAL A 574 -7.66 3.99 13.26
CA VAL A 574 -6.72 3.50 12.24
C VAL A 574 -6.53 4.54 11.13
N GLU A 575 -7.58 5.28 10.76
CA GLU A 575 -7.49 6.42 9.84
C GLU A 575 -6.49 7.46 10.35
N HIS A 576 -6.66 7.99 11.57
CA HIS A 576 -5.76 8.99 12.14
C HIS A 576 -4.35 8.47 12.40
N ALA A 577 -4.21 7.19 12.76
CA ALA A 577 -2.92 6.57 12.98
C ALA A 577 -2.10 6.46 11.68
N VAL A 578 -2.78 6.28 10.54
CA VAL A 578 -2.21 6.19 9.19
C VAL A 578 -2.09 7.57 8.54
N ASP A 579 -3.16 8.34 8.44
CA ASP A 579 -3.18 9.59 7.68
C ASP A 579 -2.70 10.80 8.51
N GLY A 580 -2.60 10.62 9.83
CA GLY A 580 -2.18 11.62 10.80
C GLY A 580 -3.34 12.39 11.44
N GLU A 581 -3.09 12.86 12.67
CA GLU A 581 -4.03 13.65 13.45
C GLU A 581 -3.38 14.92 13.97
N ASP A 582 -4.01 16.07 13.77
CA ASP A 582 -3.54 17.32 14.33
C ASP A 582 -3.76 17.35 15.85
N MET A 583 -2.67 17.32 16.59
CA MET A 583 -2.66 17.46 18.04
C MET A 583 -2.04 18.80 18.44
N ILE A 584 -2.51 19.39 19.55
CA ILE A 584 -2.06 20.70 20.03
C ILE A 584 -0.96 20.49 21.07
N ASP A 585 0.22 21.10 20.85
CA ASP A 585 1.31 21.11 21.83
C ASP A 585 0.86 21.85 23.11
N PRO A 586 0.91 21.20 24.28
CA PRO A 586 0.47 21.79 25.54
C PRO A 586 1.33 22.99 26.01
N GLU A 587 2.57 23.14 25.53
CA GLU A 587 3.45 24.25 25.91
C GLU A 587 3.34 25.45 24.97
N THR A 588 3.26 25.22 23.66
CA THR A 588 3.30 26.29 22.64
C THR A 588 1.92 26.65 22.08
N GLY A 589 0.95 25.73 22.15
CA GLY A 589 -0.34 25.86 21.47
C GLY A 589 -0.28 25.61 19.96
N THR A 590 0.89 25.25 19.42
CA THR A 590 1.10 24.92 18.00
C THR A 590 0.46 23.56 17.67
N LYS A 591 -0.08 23.43 16.46
CA LYS A 591 -0.59 22.15 15.96
C LYS A 591 0.54 21.35 15.31
N HIS A 592 0.64 20.08 15.67
CA HIS A 592 1.52 19.12 15.01
C HIS A 592 0.70 17.91 14.56
N THR A 593 0.91 17.46 13.33
CA THR A 593 0.28 16.24 12.82
C THR A 593 1.03 15.01 13.35
N ILE A 594 0.33 14.15 14.09
CA ILE A 594 0.86 12.93 14.70
C ILE A 594 0.35 11.72 13.93
N ALA A 595 1.28 10.94 13.39
CA ALA A 595 1.01 9.65 12.75
C ALA A 595 2.10 8.65 13.18
N GLY A 596 1.72 7.39 13.40
CA GLY A 596 2.66 6.31 13.76
C GLY A 596 2.66 5.15 12.76
N PHE A 597 1.56 5.00 12.02
CA PHE A 597 1.30 3.91 11.09
C PHE A 597 1.05 4.43 9.68
N ALA A 598 1.43 5.68 9.42
CA ALA A 598 1.36 6.25 8.10
C ALA A 598 2.00 5.33 7.08
N THR A 599 1.49 5.45 5.86
CA THR A 599 2.11 4.94 4.64
C THR A 599 3.62 5.01 4.77
N ILE A 600 4.31 4.05 4.13
CA ILE A 600 5.75 4.05 3.94
C ILE A 600 6.10 5.26 3.04
N GLU A 601 5.80 6.47 3.49
CA GLU A 601 6.48 7.68 3.14
C GLU A 601 7.81 7.55 3.88
N SER A 602 8.83 7.19 3.12
CA SER A 602 10.17 7.64 3.43
C SER A 602 10.08 9.16 3.66
N LYS A 603 9.96 9.62 4.91
CA LYS A 603 10.33 11.00 5.22
C LYS A 603 11.81 11.12 4.87
N MET A 604 12.11 12.16 4.09
CA MET A 604 13.42 12.49 3.49
C MET A 604 14.28 11.27 3.16
N ASP A 605 14.15 10.80 1.92
CA ASP A 605 15.27 10.14 1.27
C ASP A 605 16.42 11.14 1.09
N LEU A 606 17.24 11.31 2.15
CA LEU A 606 18.53 12.01 2.11
C LEU A 606 19.52 11.35 1.14
N GLY A 607 19.12 10.19 0.61
CA GLY A 607 19.86 9.39 -0.33
C GLY A 607 20.78 8.37 0.32
N GLY A 608 21.31 7.49 -0.52
CA GLY A 608 22.28 6.49 -0.10
C GLY A 608 21.71 5.25 0.56
N VAL A 609 20.39 5.11 0.68
CA VAL A 609 19.76 3.86 1.15
C VAL A 609 18.74 3.40 0.10
N ALA A 610 18.86 2.14 -0.34
CA ALA A 610 17.83 1.54 -1.19
C ALA A 610 16.55 1.34 -0.36
N PRO A 611 15.36 1.69 -0.85
CA PRO A 611 14.13 1.39 -0.14
C PRO A 611 14.01 -0.12 0.08
N GLU A 612 13.74 -0.54 1.32
CA GLU A 612 13.34 -1.91 1.64
C GLU A 612 11.84 -1.90 1.95
N ILE A 613 11.08 -2.69 1.21
CA ILE A 613 9.67 -2.93 1.51
C ILE A 613 9.60 -4.15 2.41
N VAL A 614 9.00 -3.94 3.57
CA VAL A 614 8.66 -5.01 4.51
C VAL A 614 7.17 -4.87 4.76
N PRO A 615 6.37 -5.96 4.75
CA PRO A 615 4.98 -5.88 5.15
C PRO A 615 4.88 -5.37 6.58
N ALA A 616 3.93 -4.49 6.89
CA ALA A 616 3.47 -4.35 8.27
C ALA A 616 2.95 -5.71 8.76
N MET A 617 3.09 -5.99 10.04
CA MET A 617 2.73 -7.29 10.62
C MET A 617 1.69 -7.12 11.71
N VAL A 618 0.80 -8.11 11.84
CA VAL A 618 0.02 -8.33 13.05
C VAL A 618 0.65 -9.47 13.85
N VAL A 619 0.86 -9.27 15.14
CA VAL A 619 1.25 -10.31 16.11
C VAL A 619 0.05 -10.58 17.01
N LYS A 620 -0.37 -11.84 17.05
CA LYS A 620 -1.63 -12.26 17.70
C LYS A 620 -1.55 -13.72 18.14
N PRO A 621 -2.52 -14.21 18.94
CA PRO A 621 -2.66 -15.65 19.15
C PRO A 621 -2.78 -16.38 17.82
N ASP A 622 -2.38 -17.64 17.77
CA ASP A 622 -2.77 -18.52 16.67
C ASP A 622 -4.31 -18.52 16.57
N PRO A 623 -4.92 -17.99 15.48
CA PRO A 623 -6.38 -17.84 15.39
C PRO A 623 -7.15 -19.16 15.55
N LEU A 624 -6.43 -20.28 15.44
CA LEU A 624 -6.97 -21.63 15.49
C LEU A 624 -6.87 -22.27 16.88
N LYS A 625 -6.10 -21.66 17.79
CA LYS A 625 -5.89 -22.08 19.18
C LYS A 625 -6.37 -21.00 20.16
N GLU A 626 -6.78 -19.85 19.66
CA GLU A 626 -7.34 -18.76 20.43
C GLU A 626 -8.57 -19.21 21.22
N THR A 627 -8.59 -18.93 22.52
CA THR A 627 -9.72 -19.18 23.41
C THR A 627 -10.30 -17.85 23.91
N LEU A 628 -11.49 -17.90 24.50
CA LEU A 628 -12.11 -16.72 25.10
C LEU A 628 -11.23 -16.12 26.20
N GLU A 629 -10.61 -16.96 27.03
CA GLU A 629 -9.73 -16.53 28.12
C GLU A 629 -8.50 -15.79 27.59
N ILE A 630 -7.86 -16.33 26.54
CA ILE A 630 -6.72 -15.68 25.87
C ILE A 630 -7.10 -14.27 25.40
N ARG A 631 -8.24 -14.15 24.70
CA ARG A 631 -8.68 -12.84 24.20
C ARG A 631 -9.09 -11.89 25.32
N GLN A 632 -9.73 -12.38 26.39
CA GLN A 632 -10.06 -11.55 27.56
C GLN A 632 -8.79 -10.99 28.22
N THR A 633 -7.72 -11.78 28.31
CA THR A 633 -6.42 -11.29 28.79
C THR A 633 -5.86 -10.20 27.87
N LEU A 634 -5.88 -10.42 26.55
CA LEU A 634 -5.45 -9.44 25.55
C LEU A 634 -6.26 -8.14 25.60
N HIS A 635 -7.56 -8.22 25.87
CA HIS A 635 -8.40 -7.03 26.09
C HIS A 635 -7.93 -6.23 27.31
N GLY A 636 -7.62 -6.89 28.43
CA GLY A 636 -7.10 -6.22 29.62
C GLY A 636 -5.75 -5.53 29.37
N ILE A 637 -4.88 -6.16 28.57
CA ILE A 637 -3.60 -5.57 28.13
C ILE A 637 -3.85 -4.32 27.28
N ALA A 638 -4.76 -4.40 26.30
CA ALA A 638 -5.14 -3.28 25.45
C ALA A 638 -5.77 -2.12 26.25
N ASP A 639 -6.65 -2.42 27.20
CA ASP A 639 -7.26 -1.42 28.07
C ASP A 639 -6.24 -0.71 28.95
N PHE A 640 -5.25 -1.45 29.48
CA PHE A 640 -4.15 -0.84 30.21
C PHE A 640 -3.31 0.09 29.33
N ALA A 641 -3.00 -0.32 28.10
CA ALA A 641 -2.27 0.51 27.14
C ALA A 641 -3.06 1.80 26.81
N ALA A 642 -4.35 1.68 26.51
CA ALA A 642 -5.25 2.83 26.26
C ALA A 642 -5.25 3.81 27.44
N GLN A 643 -5.27 3.29 28.68
CA GLN A 643 -5.24 4.11 29.89
C GLN A 643 -3.94 4.90 30.09
N GLN A 644 -2.87 4.58 29.36
CA GLN A 644 -1.62 5.35 29.38
C GLN A 644 -1.67 6.60 28.50
N ALA A 645 -2.68 6.75 27.65
CA ALA A 645 -2.85 7.96 26.85
C ALA A 645 -2.94 9.20 27.75
N GLY A 646 -2.10 10.20 27.49
CA GLY A 646 -1.95 11.39 28.34
C GLY A 646 -1.31 11.17 29.71
N LYS A 647 -0.92 9.94 30.06
CA LYS A 647 -0.20 9.58 31.30
C LYS A 647 1.23 9.11 31.06
N SER A 648 1.69 9.16 29.82
CA SER A 648 3.02 8.75 29.42
C SER A 648 3.62 9.73 28.42
N HIS A 649 4.94 9.94 28.51
CA HIS A 649 5.73 10.69 27.55
C HIS A 649 6.63 9.74 26.76
N TYR A 650 7.10 10.20 25.60
CA TYR A 650 8.08 9.47 24.82
C TYR A 650 9.50 9.76 25.36
N ARG A 651 10.32 8.72 25.54
CA ARG A 651 11.69 8.86 26.09
C ARG A 651 12.64 7.89 25.41
N PHE A 652 13.61 8.43 24.67
CA PHE A 652 14.59 7.63 23.92
C PHE A 652 15.32 6.59 24.76
N PHE A 653 15.59 6.88 26.03
CA PHE A 653 16.27 5.94 26.93
C PHE A 653 15.53 4.62 27.13
N CYS A 654 14.23 4.52 26.82
CA CYS A 654 13.51 3.24 26.85
C CYS A 654 13.99 2.24 25.79
N TYR A 655 14.76 2.66 24.77
CA TYR A 655 15.51 1.75 23.88
C TYR A 655 16.76 1.13 24.55
N THR A 656 17.13 1.61 25.74
CA THR A 656 18.23 1.07 26.55
C THR A 656 17.71 0.43 27.84
N ASN A 657 16.74 1.06 28.51
CA ASN A 657 16.15 0.55 29.75
C ASN A 657 14.64 0.82 29.79
N PRO A 658 13.81 -0.08 29.24
CA PRO A 658 12.35 0.06 29.26
C PRO A 658 11.76 -0.10 30.67
N ALA A 659 12.48 -0.71 31.62
CA ALA A 659 11.96 -0.98 32.96
C ALA A 659 11.68 0.29 33.77
N LEU A 660 12.27 1.44 33.40
CA LEU A 660 11.96 2.73 34.02
C LEU A 660 10.49 3.14 33.87
N GLY A 661 9.82 2.72 32.79
CA GLY A 661 8.40 3.01 32.59
C GLY A 661 7.51 2.43 33.69
N LEU A 662 7.99 1.47 34.47
CA LEU A 662 7.25 0.85 35.57
C LEU A 662 7.25 1.71 36.84
N THR A 663 8.21 2.63 37.02
CA THR A 663 8.42 3.32 38.31
C THR A 663 8.80 4.79 38.20
N ASP A 664 9.49 5.22 37.14
CA ASP A 664 10.08 6.54 37.01
C ASP A 664 9.07 7.57 36.48
N LYS A 665 8.38 8.26 37.39
CA LYS A 665 7.48 9.35 37.01
C LYS A 665 8.28 10.63 36.78
N ALA A 666 7.98 11.31 35.66
CA ALA A 666 8.60 12.59 35.37
C ALA A 666 8.32 13.63 36.47
N PRO A 667 9.33 14.38 36.91
CA PRO A 667 9.21 15.36 37.99
C PRO A 667 8.40 16.59 37.58
N ALA A 668 8.04 17.45 38.53
CA ALA A 668 7.34 18.70 38.24
C ALA A 668 8.11 19.63 37.28
N SER A 669 9.44 19.57 37.26
CA SER A 669 10.29 20.31 36.32
C SER A 669 10.12 19.87 34.86
N ALA A 670 9.49 18.72 34.60
CA ALA A 670 9.18 18.22 33.27
C ALA A 670 7.99 18.95 32.59
N LYS A 671 7.41 19.96 33.25
CA LYS A 671 6.31 20.80 32.75
C LYS A 671 5.12 19.95 32.28
N TRP A 672 4.85 19.92 30.96
CA TRP A 672 3.72 19.20 30.36
C TRP A 672 3.74 17.71 30.71
N ALA A 673 4.93 17.12 30.85
CA ALA A 673 5.11 15.70 31.14
C ALA A 673 5.10 15.39 32.63
N ALA A 674 4.91 16.36 33.53
CA ALA A 674 4.93 16.11 34.97
C ALA A 674 3.97 14.96 35.36
N ASN A 675 4.46 14.03 36.19
CA ASN A 675 3.74 12.84 36.66
C ASN A 675 3.35 11.82 35.55
N THR A 676 3.96 11.91 34.37
CA THR A 676 3.81 10.90 33.31
C THR A 676 4.95 9.86 33.33
N PHE A 677 4.70 8.68 32.78
CA PHE A 677 5.67 7.57 32.69
C PHE A 677 6.42 7.54 31.36
N PRO A 678 7.73 7.19 31.33
CA PRO A 678 8.50 7.11 30.12
C PRO A 678 8.15 5.87 29.32
N THR A 679 7.98 6.04 28.01
CA THR A 679 7.71 4.94 27.08
C THR A 679 8.36 5.19 25.73
N VAL A 680 8.53 4.11 24.96
CA VAL A 680 8.56 4.11 23.50
C VAL A 680 7.53 3.09 23.02
N CYS A 681 7.27 3.03 21.70
CA CYS A 681 6.23 2.17 21.13
C CYS A 681 6.32 0.70 21.59
N SER A 682 7.50 0.07 21.52
CA SER A 682 7.69 -1.32 21.93
C SER A 682 7.70 -1.50 23.45
N SER A 683 8.25 -0.54 24.20
CA SER A 683 8.28 -0.63 25.66
C SER A 683 6.89 -0.47 26.29
N LEU A 684 6.00 0.34 25.68
CA LEU A 684 4.59 0.43 26.07
C LEU A 684 3.92 -0.95 26.00
N LEU A 685 4.15 -1.69 24.91
CA LEU A 685 3.55 -3.01 24.71
C LEU A 685 4.08 -4.03 25.71
N TRP A 686 5.41 -4.07 25.87
CA TRP A 686 6.04 -4.92 26.88
C TRP A 686 5.55 -4.60 28.30
N MET A 687 5.46 -3.32 28.69
CA MET A 687 4.92 -2.91 29.99
C MET A 687 3.46 -3.36 30.16
N SER A 688 2.64 -3.20 29.12
CA SER A 688 1.22 -3.56 29.15
C SER A 688 1.03 -5.06 29.31
N ILE A 689 1.83 -5.87 28.61
CA ILE A 689 1.79 -7.34 28.75
C ILE A 689 2.34 -7.74 30.12
N ARG A 690 3.44 -7.15 30.58
CA ARG A 690 4.02 -7.42 31.91
C ARG A 690 3.03 -7.14 33.04
N GLN A 691 2.23 -6.09 32.92
CA GLN A 691 1.21 -5.74 33.90
C GLN A 691 0.10 -6.80 34.04
N SER A 692 -0.14 -7.60 32.99
CA SER A 692 -1.09 -8.73 33.05
C SER A 692 -0.58 -9.90 33.91
N GLY A 693 0.74 -9.97 34.17
CA GLY A 693 1.38 -11.04 34.90
C GLY A 693 1.56 -12.35 34.11
N VAL A 694 1.24 -12.37 32.81
CA VAL A 694 1.42 -13.53 31.94
C VAL A 694 2.85 -13.58 31.39
N PRO A 695 3.48 -14.77 31.27
CA PRO A 695 4.78 -14.92 30.62
C PRO A 695 4.76 -14.46 29.15
N MET A 696 5.87 -13.88 28.69
CA MET A 696 6.04 -13.43 27.30
C MET A 696 6.88 -14.41 26.47
N GLU A 697 8.10 -14.69 26.92
CA GLU A 697 9.04 -15.67 26.32
C GLU A 697 9.40 -16.76 27.34
N GLY A 698 9.27 -16.43 28.63
CA GLY A 698 9.83 -17.25 29.69
C GLY A 698 11.36 -17.14 29.73
N GLY A 699 12.01 -18.23 30.12
CA GLY A 699 13.45 -18.26 30.42
C GLY A 699 14.33 -18.95 29.38
N MET A 700 13.77 -19.46 28.29
CA MET A 700 14.52 -20.17 27.24
C MET A 700 14.05 -19.72 25.86
N LEU A 701 14.99 -19.38 24.98
CA LEU A 701 14.70 -18.97 23.60
C LEU A 701 14.58 -20.17 22.66
N GLU A 702 13.64 -20.10 21.72
CA GLU A 702 13.48 -21.01 20.60
C GLU A 702 14.67 -20.91 19.64
N GLN A 703 14.92 -22.00 18.90
CA GLN A 703 15.98 -22.02 17.89
C GLN A 703 15.72 -21.01 16.75
N SER A 704 14.46 -20.72 16.43
CA SER A 704 14.06 -19.67 15.48
C SER A 704 14.48 -18.29 15.96
N ASP A 705 14.40 -18.05 17.25
CA ASP A 705 14.55 -16.72 17.84
C ASP A 705 16.04 -16.43 17.98
N LEU A 706 16.81 -17.44 18.41
CA LEU A 706 18.27 -17.41 18.33
C LEU A 706 18.76 -17.15 16.89
N ALA A 707 18.14 -17.78 15.89
CA ALA A 707 18.48 -17.57 14.49
C ALA A 707 18.08 -16.15 14.00
N ALA A 708 17.03 -15.57 14.57
CA ALA A 708 16.58 -14.20 14.34
C ALA A 708 17.29 -13.17 15.24
N GLY A 709 18.24 -13.60 16.07
CA GLY A 709 19.09 -12.72 16.87
C GLY A 709 18.54 -12.36 18.26
N ALA A 710 17.62 -13.13 18.83
CA ALA A 710 17.31 -13.04 20.25
C ALA A 710 18.54 -13.46 21.10
N GLN A 711 18.74 -12.78 22.22
CA GLN A 711 19.74 -13.11 23.23
C GLN A 711 19.20 -12.77 24.61
N ILE A 712 19.42 -13.65 25.59
CA ILE A 712 19.08 -13.43 26.99
C ILE A 712 20.25 -13.85 27.89
N VAL A 713 20.41 -13.18 29.01
CA VAL A 713 21.22 -13.60 30.17
C VAL A 713 20.32 -13.78 31.40
N ALA A 714 20.81 -14.44 32.46
CA ALA A 714 20.00 -14.77 33.63
C ALA A 714 19.31 -13.57 34.33
N SER A 715 19.84 -12.35 34.16
CA SER A 715 19.25 -11.11 34.69
C SER A 715 18.30 -10.39 33.73
N THR A 716 18.07 -10.95 32.53
CA THR A 716 17.21 -10.35 31.51
C THR A 716 15.74 -10.48 31.93
N PRO A 717 15.00 -9.38 32.09
CA PRO A 717 13.57 -9.46 32.36
C PRO A 717 12.82 -10.17 31.22
N ASP A 718 11.81 -10.95 31.55
CA ASP A 718 10.96 -11.64 30.57
C ASP A 718 10.39 -10.67 29.52
N GLY A 719 10.43 -11.09 28.25
CA GLY A 719 10.05 -10.28 27.08
C GLY A 719 11.06 -9.19 26.67
N LEU A 720 12.23 -9.10 27.31
CA LEU A 720 13.35 -8.26 26.87
C LEU A 720 14.52 -9.11 26.34
N TYR A 721 15.41 -8.47 25.58
CA TYR A 721 16.57 -9.11 24.97
C TYR A 721 17.83 -8.26 25.19
N VAL A 722 18.96 -8.93 25.21
CA VAL A 722 20.29 -8.32 25.37
C VAL A 722 20.75 -7.76 24.03
N TYR A 723 21.08 -6.47 24.05
CA TYR A 723 21.84 -5.78 23.01
C TYR A 723 23.24 -5.53 23.55
N GLN A 724 24.24 -6.08 22.87
CA GLN A 724 25.63 -6.03 23.31
C GLN A 724 26.21 -4.61 23.12
N SER A 725 27.19 -4.26 23.94
CA SER A 725 27.87 -2.95 23.89
C SER A 725 28.40 -2.60 22.49
N ASP A 726 28.97 -3.56 21.76
CA ASP A 726 29.49 -3.34 20.41
C ASP A 726 28.38 -3.07 19.37
N GLU A 727 27.25 -3.79 19.46
CA GLU A 727 26.04 -3.54 18.67
C GLU A 727 25.49 -2.14 18.96
N ARG A 728 25.44 -1.74 20.24
CA ARG A 728 24.95 -0.43 20.68
C ARG A 728 25.85 0.72 20.24
N ILE A 729 27.17 0.56 20.34
CA ILE A 729 28.14 1.57 19.86
C ILE A 729 28.02 1.74 18.34
N ALA A 730 27.90 0.64 17.59
CA ALA A 730 27.73 0.69 16.14
C ALA A 730 26.45 1.45 15.75
N ALA A 731 25.36 1.23 16.49
CA ALA A 731 24.12 1.97 16.29
C ALA A 731 24.25 3.46 16.65
N GLY A 732 24.98 3.78 17.72
CA GLY A 732 25.35 5.14 18.08
C GLY A 732 26.06 5.87 16.95
N GLU A 733 27.16 5.32 16.40
CA GLU A 733 27.94 6.00 15.35
C GLU A 733 27.10 6.34 14.09
N VAL A 734 26.16 5.48 13.72
CA VAL A 734 25.24 5.75 12.60
C VAL A 734 24.23 6.83 12.94
N LEU A 735 23.66 6.77 14.15
CA LEU A 735 22.73 7.79 14.62
C LEU A 735 23.39 9.17 14.73
N TYR A 736 24.64 9.21 15.23
CA TYR A 736 25.45 10.43 15.30
C TYR A 736 25.58 11.07 13.93
N SER A 737 26.04 10.28 12.95
CA SER A 737 26.24 10.74 11.57
C SER A 737 24.94 11.28 10.98
N LYS A 738 23.81 10.59 11.23
CA LYS A 738 22.50 11.00 10.73
C LYS A 738 21.99 12.30 11.35
N ILE A 739 22.06 12.44 12.67
CA ILE A 739 21.62 13.66 13.37
C ILE A 739 22.51 14.84 12.97
N HIS A 740 23.82 14.63 12.93
CA HIS A 740 24.79 15.63 12.49
C HIS A 740 24.45 16.13 11.07
N GLU A 741 24.16 15.22 10.13
CA GLU A 741 23.70 15.59 8.78
C GLU A 741 22.36 16.35 8.77
N MET A 742 21.39 15.96 9.60
CA MET A 742 20.08 16.61 9.72
C MET A 742 20.15 18.03 10.33
N VAL A 743 21.07 18.28 11.25
CA VAL A 743 21.25 19.63 11.84
C VAL A 743 21.93 20.55 10.83
N LEU A 744 22.95 20.06 10.12
CA LEU A 744 23.53 20.79 8.99
C LEU A 744 22.50 21.08 7.87
N GLU A 745 21.52 20.18 7.68
CA GLU A 745 20.39 20.37 6.78
C GLU A 745 19.47 21.54 7.16
N SER A 746 19.10 21.64 8.43
CA SER A 746 18.14 22.64 8.91
C SER A 746 18.71 24.07 8.91
N ALA A 747 20.04 24.21 8.84
CA ALA A 747 20.74 25.47 9.08
C ALA A 747 21.16 26.26 7.81
N GLY A 748 21.12 25.66 6.62
CA GLY A 748 21.48 26.35 5.36
C GLY A 748 22.96 26.77 5.25
N TRP A 749 23.26 27.86 4.52
CA TRP A 749 24.64 28.34 4.19
C TRP A 749 25.45 28.88 5.39
N PHE A 750 24.85 29.07 6.57
CA PHE A 750 25.55 29.69 7.70
C PHE A 750 26.69 28.78 8.25
N GLY A 751 27.93 29.01 7.81
CA GLY A 751 29.10 28.20 8.15
C GLY A 751 29.57 28.27 9.61
N ASN A 752 30.50 27.36 9.96
CA ASN A 752 31.32 27.15 11.19
C ASN A 752 30.69 27.31 12.59
N ALA A 753 29.73 28.20 12.83
CA ALA A 753 29.01 28.29 14.10
C ALA A 753 27.95 27.17 14.27
N LEU A 754 27.66 26.44 13.19
CA LEU A 754 26.63 25.39 13.14
C LEU A 754 27.20 23.98 13.01
N THR A 755 28.52 23.82 12.79
CA THR A 755 29.20 22.53 12.96
C THR A 755 29.22 22.13 14.43
N ASP A 756 29.53 23.10 15.31
CA ASP A 756 29.49 22.90 16.76
C ASP A 756 28.05 22.52 17.20
N ALA A 757 27.03 23.21 16.69
CA ALA A 757 25.63 22.88 16.97
C ALA A 757 25.21 21.47 16.50
N ALA A 758 25.77 20.99 15.39
CA ALA A 758 25.48 19.66 14.84
C ALA A 758 26.13 18.56 15.70
N ASP A 759 27.40 18.74 16.07
CA ASP A 759 28.11 17.84 16.99
C ASP A 759 27.44 17.82 18.37
N ASP A 760 27.12 18.99 18.91
CA ASP A 760 26.45 19.17 20.20
C ASP A 760 25.09 18.48 20.25
N THR A 761 24.26 18.71 19.23
CA THR A 761 22.93 18.08 19.14
C THR A 761 23.06 16.56 19.00
N ALA A 762 23.98 16.08 18.18
CA ALA A 762 24.21 14.65 18.01
C ALA A 762 24.65 13.99 19.33
N ASN A 763 25.70 14.50 19.97
CA ASN A 763 26.16 14.00 21.26
C ASN A 763 25.07 14.03 22.34
N GLN A 764 24.34 15.15 22.46
CA GLN A 764 23.27 15.30 23.44
C GLN A 764 22.16 14.26 23.23
N MET A 765 21.71 14.08 21.98
CA MET A 765 20.70 13.07 21.66
C MET A 765 21.22 11.65 21.92
N LEU A 766 22.44 11.33 21.54
CA LEU A 766 23.01 10.00 21.77
C LEU A 766 23.21 9.69 23.27
N ASN A 767 23.61 10.67 24.06
CA ASN A 767 23.67 10.54 25.52
C ASN A 767 22.26 10.36 26.14
N ALA A 768 21.22 10.93 25.53
CA ALA A 768 19.83 10.65 25.90
C ALA A 768 19.44 9.18 25.65
N PHE A 769 19.85 8.61 24.50
CA PHE A 769 19.64 7.19 24.19
C PHE A 769 20.45 6.25 25.08
N ALA A 770 21.74 6.56 25.29
CA ALA A 770 22.69 5.64 25.88
C ALA A 770 22.66 5.63 27.42
N SER A 771 22.38 6.79 28.05
CA SER A 771 22.50 6.98 29.49
C SER A 771 21.46 7.93 30.10
N ASP A 772 20.42 8.33 29.36
CA ASP A 772 19.37 9.27 29.81
C ASP A 772 19.88 10.68 30.19
N TRP A 773 21.07 11.02 29.71
CA TRP A 773 21.77 12.25 30.07
C TRP A 773 21.59 13.30 28.98
N VAL A 774 20.90 14.39 29.32
CA VAL A 774 20.51 15.47 28.39
C VAL A 774 20.95 16.85 28.85
N ASP A 775 21.59 16.96 30.01
CA ASP A 775 21.96 18.24 30.62
C ASP A 775 23.02 18.95 29.77
N ASN A 776 23.31 20.23 30.06
CA ASN A 776 24.21 21.04 29.24
C ASN A 776 25.60 20.42 29.01
N GLY A 777 26.12 19.58 29.91
CA GLY A 777 27.41 18.91 29.71
C GLY A 777 27.37 17.72 28.73
N SER A 778 26.19 17.24 28.35
CA SER A 778 26.03 16.06 27.49
C SER A 778 26.24 16.36 26.00
N LYS A 779 26.12 17.61 25.57
CA LYS A 779 26.38 18.01 24.18
C LYS A 779 27.88 17.99 23.83
N ASP A 780 28.74 18.32 24.82
CA ASP A 780 30.19 18.34 24.66
C ASP A 780 30.86 16.99 24.96
N SER A 781 30.09 15.90 25.06
CA SER A 781 30.57 14.61 25.56
C SER A 781 30.23 13.45 24.63
N ASP A 782 31.23 12.63 24.33
CA ASP A 782 31.07 11.36 23.61
C ASP A 782 30.90 10.15 24.55
N ALA A 783 30.43 10.36 25.77
CA ALA A 783 30.23 9.31 26.77
C ALA A 783 29.33 8.17 26.27
N TRP A 784 28.43 8.44 25.32
CA TRP A 784 27.63 7.43 24.63
C TRP A 784 28.49 6.33 23.95
N ARG A 785 29.75 6.61 23.59
CA ARG A 785 30.70 5.62 23.06
C ARG A 785 31.22 4.62 24.10
N GLN A 786 30.98 4.87 25.39
CA GLN A 786 31.40 4.03 26.51
C GLN A 786 30.23 3.22 27.09
N THR A 787 29.20 2.94 26.28
CA THR A 787 28.00 2.23 26.75
C THR A 787 28.24 0.73 26.91
N GLY A 788 27.61 0.13 27.93
CA GLY A 788 27.67 -1.32 28.21
C GLY A 788 26.60 -2.13 27.47
N ASP A 789 26.35 -3.36 27.89
CA ASP A 789 25.22 -4.14 27.40
C ASP A 789 23.90 -3.60 28.00
N ALA A 790 22.79 -3.81 27.31
CA ALA A 790 21.48 -3.36 27.77
C ALA A 790 20.35 -4.34 27.44
N ASN A 791 19.30 -4.32 28.26
CA ASN A 791 18.09 -5.11 28.04
C ASN A 791 17.00 -4.22 27.47
N ALA A 792 16.55 -4.51 26.26
CA ALA A 792 15.51 -3.73 25.58
C ALA A 792 14.63 -4.65 24.71
N VAL A 793 13.59 -4.06 24.12
CA VAL A 793 12.69 -4.74 23.19
C VAL A 793 12.47 -3.83 22.00
N SER A 794 12.78 -4.31 20.80
CA SER A 794 12.44 -3.63 19.54
C SER A 794 11.06 -4.09 19.06
N PRO A 795 10.39 -3.33 18.17
CA PRO A 795 9.15 -3.78 17.54
C PRO A 795 9.27 -5.17 16.90
N ALA A 796 10.39 -5.46 16.25
CA ALA A 796 10.65 -6.74 15.62
C ALA A 796 10.76 -7.91 16.63
N ASN A 797 11.27 -7.65 17.85
CA ASN A 797 11.33 -8.66 18.89
C ASN A 797 9.95 -9.09 19.39
N LEU A 798 8.90 -8.28 19.22
CA LEU A 798 7.54 -8.65 19.60
C LEU A 798 7.02 -9.87 18.83
N CYS A 799 7.63 -10.20 17.68
CA CYS A 799 7.32 -11.43 16.94
C CYS A 799 7.83 -12.71 17.62
N PHE A 800 8.72 -12.60 18.60
CA PHE A 800 9.26 -13.75 19.32
C PHE A 800 8.31 -14.19 20.45
N PHE A 801 7.48 -13.27 20.98
CA PHE A 801 6.58 -13.56 22.09
C PHE A 801 5.70 -14.78 21.84
N ASP A 802 5.62 -15.64 22.85
CA ASP A 802 5.13 -16.99 22.73
C ASP A 802 3.61 -17.15 22.82
N ALA A 803 3.18 -18.33 22.37
CA ALA A 803 1.87 -18.86 22.71
C ALA A 803 1.72 -19.04 24.24
N PRO A 804 0.51 -18.88 24.80
CA PRO A 804 -0.77 -18.80 24.10
C PRO A 804 -1.26 -17.39 23.76
N LEU A 805 -0.67 -16.33 24.33
CA LEU A 805 -1.09 -14.95 24.06
C LEU A 805 -0.66 -14.46 22.68
N TYR A 806 0.51 -14.89 22.21
CA TYR A 806 1.04 -14.56 20.90
C TYR A 806 1.56 -15.83 20.21
N GLY A 807 2.69 -15.78 19.51
CA GLY A 807 3.25 -16.92 18.78
C GLY A 807 2.72 -17.10 17.35
N TYR A 808 1.89 -16.18 16.85
CA TYR A 808 1.50 -16.13 15.45
C TYR A 808 1.65 -14.72 14.88
N CYS A 809 2.22 -14.62 13.69
CA CYS A 809 2.31 -13.36 12.98
C CYS A 809 2.14 -13.53 11.47
N GLU A 810 1.44 -12.58 10.87
CA GLU A 810 1.14 -12.53 9.44
C GLU A 810 1.13 -11.08 8.94
N PRO A 811 1.28 -10.85 7.63
CA PRO A 811 1.14 -9.51 7.06
C PRO A 811 -0.19 -8.85 7.47
N LEU A 812 -0.13 -7.58 7.84
CA LEU A 812 -1.27 -6.75 8.15
C LEU A 812 -2.08 -6.47 6.88
N ILE A 813 -3.40 -6.60 6.97
CA ILE A 813 -4.32 -6.27 5.88
C ILE A 813 -4.96 -4.93 6.21
N TYR A 814 -4.38 -3.86 5.66
CA TYR A 814 -4.98 -2.52 5.71
C TYR A 814 -5.97 -2.34 4.56
N ARG A 815 -7.22 -2.03 4.91
CA ARG A 815 -8.27 -1.70 3.96
C ARG A 815 -8.54 -0.19 4.04
N PRO A 816 -8.26 0.60 2.99
CA PRO A 816 -8.39 2.04 3.03
C PRO A 816 -9.86 2.49 3.04
N ALA A 817 -10.07 3.78 3.26
CA ALA A 817 -11.39 4.40 3.13
C ALA A 817 -11.92 4.21 1.71
N ARG A 818 -13.22 3.89 1.61
CA ARG A 818 -13.91 3.70 0.33
C ARG A 818 -15.39 3.97 0.47
N PHE A 819 -16.04 4.17 -0.66
CA PHE A 819 -17.48 4.32 -0.76
C PHE A 819 -18.06 3.06 -1.38
N GLU A 820 -19.13 2.54 -0.79
CA GLU A 820 -19.87 1.41 -1.33
C GLU A 820 -21.34 1.76 -1.53
N GLU A 821 -21.90 1.33 -2.66
CA GLU A 821 -23.31 1.51 -2.95
C GLU A 821 -24.13 0.44 -2.22
N VAL A 822 -25.08 0.87 -1.40
CA VAL A 822 -26.01 0.01 -0.67
C VAL A 822 -27.45 0.23 -1.10
N THR A 823 -28.21 -0.85 -1.18
CA THR A 823 -29.67 -0.83 -1.37
C THR A 823 -30.38 -0.36 -0.12
N ILE A 824 -31.26 0.64 -0.23
CA ILE A 824 -32.13 1.06 0.86
C ILE A 824 -33.37 0.17 0.89
N TYR A 825 -33.73 -0.30 2.08
CA TYR A 825 -34.95 -1.06 2.31
C TYR A 825 -35.93 -0.23 3.13
N LYS A 826 -37.23 -0.36 2.84
CA LYS A 826 -38.30 0.32 3.58
C LYS A 826 -39.37 -0.68 4.00
N TRP A 827 -39.93 -0.45 5.17
CA TRP A 827 -41.10 -1.17 5.66
C TRP A 827 -42.30 -0.87 4.77
N LYS A 828 -42.97 -1.89 4.27
CA LYS A 828 -44.18 -1.75 3.45
C LYS A 828 -45.28 -2.61 4.04
N LYS A 829 -46.44 -2.00 4.29
CA LYS A 829 -47.61 -2.75 4.74
C LYS A 829 -48.32 -3.30 3.52
N VAL A 830 -48.51 -4.60 3.50
CA VAL A 830 -49.07 -5.31 2.37
C VAL A 830 -50.28 -6.10 2.88
N ALA A 831 -51.47 -5.57 2.62
CA ALA A 831 -52.73 -6.13 3.12
C ALA A 831 -53.13 -7.44 2.40
N GLN A 832 -52.57 -7.69 1.22
CA GLN A 832 -52.87 -8.84 0.37
C GLN A 832 -51.57 -9.32 -0.26
N THR A 833 -51.42 -10.63 -0.41
CA THR A 833 -50.27 -11.24 -1.10
C THR A 833 -50.74 -11.88 -2.40
N GLY A 834 -49.81 -12.12 -3.32
CA GLY A 834 -50.01 -12.91 -4.53
C GLY A 834 -49.05 -14.08 -4.57
N ALA A 835 -48.86 -14.63 -5.76
CA ALA A 835 -47.83 -15.60 -6.05
C ALA A 835 -47.05 -15.17 -7.30
N LEU A 836 -45.84 -15.68 -7.42
CA LEU A 836 -44.96 -15.45 -8.54
C LEU A 836 -44.64 -16.82 -9.12
N HIS A 837 -45.01 -17.04 -10.37
CA HIS A 837 -44.56 -18.19 -11.13
C HIS A 837 -43.55 -17.69 -12.14
N GLY A 838 -42.52 -18.45 -12.45
CA GLY A 838 -41.57 -17.99 -13.45
C GLY A 838 -40.72 -19.08 -14.01
N VAL A 839 -39.95 -18.72 -15.03
CA VAL A 839 -38.97 -19.59 -15.66
C VAL A 839 -37.65 -18.83 -15.71
N VAL A 840 -36.57 -19.51 -15.32
CA VAL A 840 -35.22 -18.99 -15.50
C VAL A 840 -34.60 -19.62 -16.73
N HIS A 841 -34.01 -18.80 -17.60
CA HIS A 841 -33.23 -19.27 -18.74
C HIS A 841 -31.75 -18.90 -18.60
N PHE A 842 -30.89 -19.69 -19.21
CA PHE A 842 -29.52 -19.32 -19.56
C PHE A 842 -29.32 -19.61 -21.05
N GLU A 843 -28.83 -18.61 -21.80
CA GLU A 843 -28.65 -18.72 -23.27
C GLU A 843 -29.90 -19.24 -24.01
N GLY A 844 -31.08 -18.81 -23.55
CA GLY A 844 -32.38 -19.21 -24.12
C GLY A 844 -32.84 -20.64 -23.80
N LYS A 845 -32.13 -21.37 -22.93
CA LYS A 845 -32.52 -22.71 -22.44
C LYS A 845 -32.93 -22.65 -20.97
N PRO A 846 -33.88 -23.47 -20.51
CA PRO A 846 -34.26 -23.50 -19.10
C PRO A 846 -33.10 -23.90 -18.19
N ALA A 847 -32.90 -23.15 -17.10
CA ALA A 847 -31.81 -23.35 -16.15
C ALA A 847 -32.35 -23.96 -14.85
N ALA A 848 -31.96 -25.20 -14.56
CA ALA A 848 -32.43 -25.97 -13.40
C ALA A 848 -31.54 -25.76 -12.17
N GLY A 849 -32.14 -25.83 -10.97
CA GLY A 849 -31.41 -25.67 -9.71
C GLY A 849 -30.88 -24.25 -9.45
N VAL A 850 -31.40 -23.26 -10.16
CA VAL A 850 -31.12 -21.84 -9.96
C VAL A 850 -31.85 -21.38 -8.72
N SER A 851 -31.16 -20.69 -7.80
CA SER A 851 -31.82 -20.09 -6.64
C SER A 851 -32.54 -18.83 -7.08
N VAL A 852 -33.80 -18.68 -6.68
CA VAL A 852 -34.65 -17.54 -7.04
C VAL A 852 -35.23 -16.92 -5.77
N GLN A 853 -35.04 -15.62 -5.56
CA GLN A 853 -35.43 -14.94 -4.33
C GLN A 853 -35.99 -13.53 -4.56
N ILE A 854 -36.85 -13.09 -3.62
CA ILE A 854 -37.31 -11.69 -3.53
C ILE A 854 -37.03 -11.08 -2.15
N SER A 855 -36.83 -11.91 -1.13
CA SER A 855 -36.34 -11.52 0.19
C SER A 855 -35.74 -12.74 0.90
N GLN A 856 -35.11 -12.48 2.03
CA GLN A 856 -34.44 -13.48 2.86
C GLN A 856 -35.37 -14.55 3.44
N ASN A 857 -36.67 -14.29 3.51
CA ASN A 857 -37.66 -15.26 3.98
C ASN A 857 -38.53 -15.79 2.81
N GLN A 858 -38.19 -15.45 1.56
CA GLN A 858 -39.01 -15.75 0.40
C GLN A 858 -38.13 -16.05 -0.83
N PHE A 859 -37.71 -17.31 -0.89
CA PHE A 859 -36.85 -17.88 -1.93
C PHE A 859 -37.31 -19.31 -2.29
N THR A 860 -36.87 -19.78 -3.45
CA THR A 860 -37.11 -21.13 -3.97
C THR A 860 -35.99 -21.51 -4.94
N HIS A 861 -36.02 -22.71 -5.51
CA HIS A 861 -35.10 -23.12 -6.58
C HIS A 861 -35.89 -23.54 -7.82
N THR A 862 -35.29 -23.36 -8.99
CA THR A 862 -35.90 -23.80 -10.24
C THR A 862 -35.91 -25.32 -10.37
N ALA A 863 -37.00 -25.85 -10.92
CA ALA A 863 -37.14 -27.24 -11.31
C ALA A 863 -36.30 -27.56 -12.57
N ALA A 864 -36.33 -28.82 -13.01
CA ALA A 864 -35.57 -29.30 -14.17
C ALA A 864 -35.92 -28.56 -15.48
N ASP A 865 -37.13 -28.03 -15.58
CA ASP A 865 -37.64 -27.23 -16.71
C ASP A 865 -37.42 -25.72 -16.52
N GLY A 866 -36.57 -25.32 -15.56
CA GLY A 866 -36.29 -23.92 -15.23
C GLY A 866 -37.41 -23.20 -14.49
N SER A 867 -38.54 -23.85 -14.22
CA SER A 867 -39.70 -23.21 -13.58
C SER A 867 -39.53 -23.05 -12.07
N PHE A 868 -40.13 -22.02 -11.49
CA PHE A 868 -40.19 -21.81 -10.05
C PHE A 868 -41.53 -21.20 -9.62
N THR A 869 -41.89 -21.35 -8.35
CA THR A 869 -43.05 -20.69 -7.76
C THR A 869 -42.72 -20.14 -6.37
N LEU A 870 -43.09 -18.89 -6.11
CA LEU A 870 -43.03 -18.21 -4.82
C LEU A 870 -44.45 -17.82 -4.40
N THR A 871 -44.91 -18.27 -3.24
CA THR A 871 -46.23 -17.92 -2.69
C THR A 871 -46.12 -16.87 -1.59
N GLY A 872 -47.19 -16.11 -1.35
CA GLY A 872 -47.23 -15.10 -0.29
C GLY A 872 -46.44 -13.84 -0.66
N VAL A 873 -46.27 -13.57 -1.95
CA VAL A 873 -45.44 -12.47 -2.46
C VAL A 873 -46.18 -11.15 -2.23
N PRO A 874 -45.54 -10.12 -1.69
CA PRO A 874 -46.20 -8.85 -1.44
C PRO A 874 -46.72 -8.20 -2.73
N VAL A 875 -47.92 -7.62 -2.66
CA VAL A 875 -48.53 -6.87 -3.77
C VAL A 875 -47.72 -5.61 -4.08
N GLY A 876 -47.46 -5.38 -5.36
CA GLY A 876 -46.65 -4.29 -5.89
C GLY A 876 -45.42 -4.76 -6.65
N SER A 877 -44.56 -3.82 -7.03
CA SER A 877 -43.31 -4.13 -7.71
C SER A 877 -42.34 -4.85 -6.77
N VAL A 878 -41.85 -6.00 -7.22
CA VAL A 878 -40.82 -6.81 -6.56
C VAL A 878 -39.67 -7.05 -7.53
N LEU A 879 -38.45 -7.03 -7.01
CA LEU A 879 -37.26 -7.43 -7.74
C LEU A 879 -37.02 -8.92 -7.49
N VAL A 880 -37.06 -9.72 -8.55
CA VAL A 880 -36.76 -11.15 -8.53
C VAL A 880 -35.31 -11.31 -8.98
N THR A 881 -34.46 -11.85 -8.12
CA THR A 881 -33.09 -12.23 -8.49
C THR A 881 -33.02 -13.74 -8.67
N ALA A 882 -32.27 -14.18 -9.68
CA ALA A 882 -31.99 -15.59 -9.95
C ALA A 882 -30.49 -15.79 -10.12
N ASP A 883 -29.92 -16.76 -9.42
CA ASP A 883 -28.47 -16.94 -9.34
C ASP A 883 -28.09 -18.43 -9.42
N GLN A 884 -27.08 -18.70 -10.24
CA GLN A 884 -26.49 -20.03 -10.39
C GLN A 884 -24.99 -19.91 -10.68
N GLN A 885 -24.16 -20.25 -9.69
CA GLN A 885 -22.71 -20.11 -9.77
C GLN A 885 -22.28 -18.65 -10.05
N ALA A 886 -21.65 -18.38 -11.20
CA ALA A 886 -21.28 -17.03 -11.63
C ALA A 886 -22.38 -16.33 -12.46
N LEU A 887 -23.48 -17.03 -12.77
CA LEU A 887 -24.56 -16.49 -13.58
C LEU A 887 -25.56 -15.76 -12.71
N HIS A 888 -25.96 -14.56 -13.13
CA HIS A 888 -26.87 -13.71 -12.41
C HIS A 888 -27.94 -13.16 -13.35
N GLY A 889 -29.20 -13.13 -12.90
CA GLY A 889 -30.31 -12.54 -13.62
C GLY A 889 -31.24 -11.80 -12.68
N GLU A 890 -31.79 -10.68 -13.13
CA GLU A 890 -32.79 -9.92 -12.38
C GLU A 890 -33.98 -9.60 -13.27
N ALA A 891 -35.17 -9.62 -12.68
CA ALA A 891 -36.39 -9.14 -13.32
C ALA A 891 -37.25 -8.40 -12.30
N SER A 892 -37.71 -7.20 -12.68
CA SER A 892 -38.74 -6.49 -11.91
C SER A 892 -40.12 -6.90 -12.39
N VAL A 893 -41.01 -7.26 -11.46
CA VAL A 893 -42.39 -7.67 -11.78
C VAL A 893 -43.36 -7.08 -10.78
N THR A 894 -44.56 -6.69 -11.23
CA THR A 894 -45.61 -6.18 -10.36
C THR A 894 -46.59 -7.29 -10.02
N VAL A 895 -46.68 -7.67 -8.75
CA VAL A 895 -47.61 -8.70 -8.26
C VAL A 895 -48.93 -8.07 -7.83
N ALA A 896 -50.04 -8.56 -8.38
CA ALA A 896 -51.38 -8.15 -7.99
C ALA A 896 -51.96 -9.06 -6.90
N ALA A 897 -52.90 -8.53 -6.12
CA ALA A 897 -53.48 -9.24 -4.98
C ALA A 897 -54.16 -10.55 -5.37
N ASN A 898 -53.85 -11.63 -4.66
CA ASN A 898 -54.36 -12.98 -4.87
C ASN A 898 -54.17 -13.51 -6.32
N GLN A 899 -53.30 -12.89 -7.10
CA GLN A 899 -52.97 -13.34 -8.45
C GLN A 899 -51.61 -14.01 -8.49
N THR A 900 -51.46 -14.96 -9.40
CA THR A 900 -50.15 -15.51 -9.77
C THR A 900 -49.65 -14.75 -10.99
N VAL A 901 -48.52 -14.06 -10.85
CA VAL A 901 -47.91 -13.32 -11.97
C VAL A 901 -46.73 -14.12 -12.52
N SER A 902 -46.62 -14.17 -13.85
CA SER A 902 -45.52 -14.85 -14.53
C SER A 902 -44.32 -13.91 -14.71
N VAL A 903 -43.11 -14.41 -14.47
CA VAL A 903 -41.86 -13.69 -14.78
C VAL A 903 -40.88 -14.60 -15.53
N THR A 904 -40.11 -14.02 -16.42
CA THR A 904 -38.95 -14.69 -17.02
C THR A 904 -37.70 -13.99 -16.54
N VAL A 905 -36.75 -14.75 -16.03
CA VAL A 905 -35.44 -14.24 -15.61
C VAL A 905 -34.38 -14.86 -16.50
N ASP A 906 -33.68 -14.04 -17.27
CA ASP A 906 -32.58 -14.51 -18.10
C ASP A 906 -31.28 -14.33 -17.33
N LEU A 907 -30.64 -15.45 -16.99
CA LEU A 907 -29.30 -15.49 -16.44
C LEU A 907 -28.32 -14.92 -17.47
N LYS A 908 -27.51 -13.98 -17.01
CA LYS A 908 -26.40 -13.41 -17.76
C LYS A 908 -25.12 -13.91 -17.14
N GLN A 909 -24.11 -14.10 -17.99
CA GLN A 909 -22.74 -14.16 -17.49
C GLN A 909 -22.43 -12.83 -16.79
N PRO A 910 -21.49 -12.81 -15.81
CA PRO A 910 -21.01 -11.55 -15.25
C PRO A 910 -20.65 -10.61 -16.39
N SER A 911 -20.95 -9.32 -16.24
CA SER A 911 -20.73 -8.30 -17.29
C SER A 911 -19.27 -8.18 -17.76
N HIS A 912 -18.37 -8.96 -17.18
CA HIS A 912 -16.93 -8.84 -17.34
C HIS A 912 -16.23 -10.21 -17.07
N LEU A 913 -16.53 -11.24 -17.87
CA LEU A 913 -15.62 -12.39 -17.94
C LEU A 913 -14.37 -12.02 -18.74
N PHE A 914 -13.26 -12.71 -18.48
CA PHE A 914 -11.99 -12.55 -19.19
C PHE A 914 -12.21 -12.45 -20.71
N ARG A 915 -11.54 -11.50 -21.37
CA ARG A 915 -11.55 -11.39 -22.84
C ARG A 915 -10.30 -12.04 -23.37
N ARG A 916 -10.47 -13.05 -24.24
CA ARG A 916 -9.35 -13.70 -24.92
C ARG A 916 -9.15 -13.03 -26.27
N LEU A 917 -8.10 -12.22 -26.37
CA LEU A 917 -7.62 -11.70 -27.64
C LEU A 917 -6.71 -12.75 -28.29
N THR A 918 -7.11 -13.23 -29.46
CA THR A 918 -6.24 -14.07 -30.29
C THR A 918 -5.33 -13.17 -31.12
N ILE A 919 -4.03 -13.47 -31.12
CA ILE A 919 -2.99 -12.78 -31.86
C ILE A 919 -2.40 -13.79 -32.84
N ASP A 920 -2.46 -13.50 -34.12
CA ASP A 920 -1.99 -14.40 -35.17
C ASP A 920 -1.33 -13.57 -36.27
N GLY A 921 -0.16 -13.95 -36.76
CA GLY A 921 0.56 -13.14 -37.72
C GLY A 921 1.90 -13.73 -38.11
N TRP A 922 2.66 -12.95 -38.86
CA TRP A 922 4.04 -13.26 -39.22
C TRP A 922 4.89 -12.01 -39.16
N MET A 923 6.18 -12.21 -38.95
CA MET A 923 7.19 -11.16 -38.95
C MET A 923 8.32 -11.55 -39.86
N ALA A 924 8.88 -10.57 -40.58
CA ALA A 924 10.09 -10.74 -41.37
C ALA A 924 11.15 -9.73 -40.92
N THR A 925 12.40 -10.17 -40.94
CA THR A 925 13.57 -9.34 -40.64
C THR A 925 14.59 -9.54 -41.74
N THR A 926 15.20 -8.46 -42.22
CA THR A 926 16.30 -8.46 -43.17
C THR A 926 17.46 -7.67 -42.58
N ASP A 927 18.64 -8.27 -42.64
CA ASP A 927 19.89 -7.62 -42.31
C ASP A 927 20.51 -6.98 -43.57
N TYR A 928 20.79 -5.67 -43.55
CA TYR A 928 21.39 -4.94 -44.66
C TYR A 928 22.91 -4.75 -44.49
N GLU A 929 23.69 -5.81 -44.67
CA GLU A 929 25.14 -5.67 -44.73
C GLU A 929 25.63 -5.11 -46.09
N PHE A 930 26.36 -3.99 -46.07
CA PHE A 930 26.88 -3.29 -47.26
C PHE A 930 27.94 -4.08 -48.06
N ALA A 931 28.34 -5.29 -47.61
CA ALA A 931 29.37 -6.12 -48.24
C ALA A 931 28.96 -7.58 -48.53
N ALA A 932 27.74 -8.01 -48.17
CA ALA A 932 27.27 -9.37 -48.41
C ALA A 932 26.50 -9.46 -49.74
N ALA A 933 26.82 -10.43 -50.59
CA ALA A 933 26.11 -10.68 -51.86
C ALA A 933 24.68 -11.25 -51.67
N ALA A 934 24.22 -11.39 -50.43
CA ALA A 934 22.89 -11.85 -50.07
C ALA A 934 22.50 -11.16 -48.74
N TYR A 935 21.50 -10.27 -48.77
CA TYR A 935 20.89 -9.69 -47.57
C TYR A 935 20.18 -10.80 -46.78
N PRO A 936 20.70 -11.25 -45.62
CA PRO A 936 20.08 -12.31 -44.86
C PRO A 936 18.65 -11.92 -44.49
N HIS A 937 17.69 -12.79 -44.80
CA HIS A 937 16.28 -12.53 -44.60
C HIS A 937 15.62 -13.73 -43.93
N SER A 938 14.85 -13.47 -42.88
CA SER A 938 14.10 -14.50 -42.16
C SER A 938 12.66 -14.08 -41.94
N VAL A 939 11.74 -15.02 -42.14
CA VAL A 939 10.30 -14.86 -41.90
C VAL A 939 9.85 -15.91 -40.90
N GLY A 940 9.06 -15.53 -39.91
CA GLY A 940 8.48 -16.44 -38.93
C GLY A 940 7.05 -16.07 -38.58
N ASP A 941 6.19 -17.10 -38.52
CA ASP A 941 4.83 -16.98 -38.02
C ASP A 941 4.82 -16.90 -36.49
N PHE A 942 3.85 -16.20 -35.93
CA PHE A 942 3.62 -16.16 -34.49
C PHE A 942 2.13 -16.22 -34.15
N TYR A 943 1.84 -16.91 -33.05
CA TYR A 943 0.52 -17.04 -32.50
C TYR A 943 0.56 -16.89 -30.98
N ASN A 944 -0.40 -16.17 -30.40
CA ASN A 944 -0.53 -16.04 -28.96
C ASN A 944 -1.98 -15.74 -28.53
N LEU A 945 -2.24 -15.92 -27.24
CA LEU A 945 -3.49 -15.56 -26.59
C LEU A 945 -3.21 -14.54 -25.49
N ALA A 946 -3.95 -13.46 -25.45
CA ALA A 946 -3.95 -12.50 -24.36
C ALA A 946 -5.29 -12.55 -23.62
N GLU A 947 -5.25 -12.90 -22.34
CA GLU A 947 -6.43 -12.93 -21.47
C GLU A 947 -6.47 -11.63 -20.68
N LEU A 948 -7.54 -10.86 -20.89
CA LEU A 948 -7.73 -9.53 -20.35
C LEU A 948 -8.82 -9.59 -19.28
N SER A 949 -8.54 -9.08 -18.08
CA SER A 949 -9.45 -9.09 -16.94
C SER A 949 -9.97 -7.68 -16.63
N PRO A 950 -11.23 -7.53 -16.20
CA PRO A 950 -11.75 -6.27 -15.69
C PRO A 950 -11.10 -5.86 -14.36
N ALA A 951 -10.50 -6.81 -13.64
CA ALA A 951 -9.76 -6.57 -12.41
C ALA A 951 -8.26 -6.28 -12.65
N SER A 952 -7.75 -6.41 -13.88
CA SER A 952 -6.34 -6.10 -14.15
C SER A 952 -6.18 -4.59 -14.34
N THR A 953 -5.67 -3.92 -13.31
CA THR A 953 -5.06 -2.58 -13.42
C THR A 953 -3.74 -2.59 -14.21
N THR A 954 -3.35 -3.73 -14.79
CA THR A 954 -2.12 -3.93 -15.55
C THR A 954 -2.41 -4.22 -17.02
N HIS A 955 -1.72 -3.47 -17.89
CA HIS A 955 -1.67 -3.67 -19.33
C HIS A 955 -1.18 -5.10 -19.66
N VAL A 956 -1.86 -5.83 -20.56
CA VAL A 956 -1.32 -7.12 -21.05
C VAL A 956 -0.37 -6.83 -22.21
N VAL A 957 0.91 -7.21 -22.06
CA VAL A 957 1.94 -7.00 -23.09
C VAL A 957 2.32 -8.34 -23.73
N LYS A 958 2.40 -8.37 -25.06
CA LYS A 958 2.87 -9.51 -25.85
C LYS A 958 4.02 -9.08 -26.75
N VAL A 959 5.08 -9.87 -26.77
CA VAL A 959 6.30 -9.60 -27.53
C VAL A 959 6.58 -10.77 -28.45
N PHE A 960 6.96 -10.47 -29.69
CA PHE A 960 7.31 -11.43 -30.74
C PHE A 960 8.61 -11.00 -31.38
N ASP A 961 9.56 -11.92 -31.53
CA ASP A 961 10.90 -11.65 -32.06
C ASP A 961 11.17 -12.48 -33.31
N GLN A 962 11.90 -11.92 -34.27
CA GLN A 962 12.35 -12.58 -35.48
C GLN A 962 13.77 -12.14 -35.80
N VAL A 963 14.72 -13.06 -35.72
CA VAL A 963 16.14 -12.80 -35.98
C VAL A 963 16.47 -13.17 -37.43
N ALA A 964 17.31 -12.39 -38.09
CA ALA A 964 17.95 -12.67 -39.38
C ALA A 964 19.42 -12.27 -39.30
N ASP A 965 20.31 -13.27 -39.25
CA ASP A 965 21.74 -13.11 -38.89
C ASP A 965 21.93 -12.35 -37.57
N ASP A 966 22.54 -11.15 -37.59
CA ASP A 966 22.66 -10.27 -36.45
C ASP A 966 21.58 -9.17 -36.42
N ALA A 967 20.59 -9.14 -37.32
CA ALA A 967 19.43 -8.26 -37.18
C ALA A 967 18.29 -8.94 -36.39
N MET A 968 17.54 -8.18 -35.59
CA MET A 968 16.32 -8.69 -34.92
C MET A 968 15.14 -7.73 -35.08
N GLY A 969 14.04 -8.22 -35.65
CA GLY A 969 12.72 -7.59 -35.57
C GLY A 969 12.02 -7.95 -34.27
N ARG A 970 11.32 -7.02 -33.63
CA ARG A 970 10.54 -7.24 -32.39
C ARG A 970 9.22 -6.49 -32.43
N LEU A 971 8.10 -7.21 -32.51
CA LEU A 971 6.75 -6.66 -32.36
C LEU A 971 6.32 -6.70 -30.89
N ILE A 972 5.85 -5.57 -30.38
CA ILE A 972 5.32 -5.39 -29.03
C ILE A 972 3.87 -4.91 -29.13
N LEU A 973 2.95 -5.67 -28.53
CA LEU A 973 1.55 -5.33 -28.43
C LEU A 973 1.18 -5.09 -26.96
N THR A 974 0.70 -3.88 -26.65
CA THR A 974 0.10 -3.54 -25.36
C THR A 974 -1.41 -3.52 -25.50
N LEU A 975 -2.10 -4.25 -24.63
CA LEU A 975 -3.52 -4.55 -24.73
C LEU A 975 -4.24 -4.15 -23.45
N ASP A 976 -5.23 -3.28 -23.61
CA ASP A 976 -6.01 -2.71 -22.52
C ASP A 976 -7.50 -2.99 -22.70
N LEU A 977 -8.13 -3.62 -21.71
CA LEU A 977 -9.58 -3.79 -21.71
C LEU A 977 -10.24 -2.48 -21.29
N LEU A 978 -10.96 -1.86 -22.23
CA LEU A 978 -11.80 -0.70 -22.00
C LEU A 978 -13.26 -1.12 -21.75
N ALA A 979 -14.11 -0.14 -21.43
CA ALA A 979 -15.55 -0.34 -21.30
C ALA A 979 -16.18 -0.98 -22.56
N ASN A 980 -17.32 -1.67 -22.40
CA ASN A 980 -18.06 -2.36 -23.47
C ASN A 980 -17.23 -3.41 -24.22
N ASP A 981 -16.29 -4.07 -23.53
CA ASP A 981 -15.45 -5.14 -24.10
C ASP A 981 -14.56 -4.71 -25.27
N VAL A 982 -14.29 -3.41 -25.37
CA VAL A 982 -13.41 -2.85 -26.39
C VAL A 982 -11.97 -3.00 -25.92
N ILE A 983 -11.09 -3.52 -26.77
CA ILE A 983 -9.67 -3.64 -26.45
C ILE A 983 -8.94 -2.49 -27.14
N GLN A 984 -8.27 -1.64 -26.37
CA GLN A 984 -7.29 -0.70 -26.93
C GLN A 984 -5.97 -1.41 -27.11
N VAL A 985 -5.37 -1.21 -28.28
CA VAL A 985 -4.12 -1.82 -28.70
C VAL A 985 -3.12 -0.72 -29.02
N LYS A 986 -1.91 -0.83 -28.46
CA LYS A 986 -0.73 -0.11 -28.91
C LYS A 986 0.23 -1.12 -29.51
N ALA A 987 0.66 -0.87 -30.75
CA ALA A 987 1.57 -1.74 -31.47
C ALA A 987 2.86 -0.99 -31.82
N THR A 988 3.99 -1.60 -31.46
CA THR A 988 5.32 -1.07 -31.69
C THR A 988 6.17 -2.16 -32.34
N LEU A 989 6.89 -1.83 -33.42
CA LEU A 989 7.84 -2.72 -34.06
C LEU A 989 9.23 -2.11 -33.93
N ARG A 990 10.20 -2.90 -33.52
CA ARG A 990 11.61 -2.52 -33.45
C ARG A 990 12.44 -3.37 -34.41
N CYS A 991 13.47 -2.80 -35.01
CA CYS A 991 14.48 -3.51 -35.77
C CYS A 991 15.86 -3.20 -35.18
N TYR A 992 16.48 -4.19 -34.56
CA TYR A 992 17.79 -4.10 -33.93
C TYR A 992 18.90 -4.41 -34.93
N GLY A 993 20.03 -3.73 -34.75
CA GLY A 993 21.27 -3.98 -35.50
C GLY A 993 22.15 -5.09 -34.93
N GLU A 994 21.69 -5.79 -33.90
CA GLU A 994 22.39 -6.90 -33.25
C GLU A 994 21.38 -7.98 -32.79
N GLY A 995 21.75 -9.26 -32.88
CA GLY A 995 20.85 -10.41 -32.74
C GLY A 995 20.38 -10.69 -31.31
N TYR A 996 20.52 -9.73 -30.40
CA TYR A 996 20.26 -9.89 -28.97
C TYR A 996 19.40 -8.76 -28.40
N ALA A 997 18.49 -9.14 -27.49
CA ALA A 997 17.40 -8.33 -26.95
C ALA A 997 17.78 -7.12 -26.07
N ASP A 998 19.06 -6.90 -25.83
CA ASP A 998 19.59 -6.07 -24.73
C ASP A 998 20.30 -4.78 -25.21
N GLY A 999 20.33 -4.53 -26.53
CA GLY A 999 20.88 -3.32 -27.14
C GLY A 999 19.90 -2.14 -27.16
N ASP A 1000 20.40 -0.91 -27.09
CA ASP A 1000 19.63 0.33 -27.33
C ASP A 1000 19.70 0.79 -28.80
N ASN A 1001 20.45 0.08 -29.65
CA ASN A 1001 20.59 0.37 -31.07
C ASN A 1001 19.50 -0.33 -31.91
N TYR A 1002 18.35 0.34 -32.06
CA TYR A 1002 17.26 -0.12 -32.93
C TYR A 1002 16.54 1.03 -33.60
N GLN A 1003 15.87 0.71 -34.69
CA GLN A 1003 14.89 1.57 -35.35
C GLN A 1003 13.50 1.14 -34.89
N GLU A 1004 12.58 2.09 -34.75
CA GLU A 1004 11.26 1.84 -34.17
C GLU A 1004 10.16 2.47 -35.02
N GLY A 1005 9.07 1.73 -35.19
CA GLY A 1005 7.83 2.18 -35.80
C GLY A 1005 6.66 1.91 -34.86
N HIS A 1006 5.65 2.76 -34.94
CA HIS A 1006 4.42 2.60 -34.16
C HIS A 1006 3.19 2.71 -35.05
N LEU A 1007 2.15 1.98 -34.68
CA LEU A 1007 0.80 2.31 -35.13
C LEU A 1007 0.19 3.30 -34.15
N ALA A 1008 -0.61 4.24 -34.68
CA ALA A 1008 -1.50 5.02 -33.84
C ALA A 1008 -2.38 4.05 -33.01
N PRO A 1009 -2.57 4.29 -31.70
CA PRO A 1009 -3.40 3.42 -30.87
C PRO A 1009 -4.77 3.21 -31.51
N PHE A 1010 -5.22 1.96 -31.58
CA PHE A 1010 -6.49 1.60 -32.19
C PHE A 1010 -7.29 0.72 -31.25
N THR A 1011 -8.57 0.52 -31.57
CA THR A 1011 -9.47 -0.28 -30.75
C THR A 1011 -10.08 -1.45 -31.53
N ILE A 1012 -10.35 -2.53 -30.81
CA ILE A 1012 -11.01 -3.73 -31.33
C ILE A 1012 -12.26 -3.97 -30.50
N GLY A 1013 -13.42 -3.73 -31.11
CA GLY A 1013 -14.71 -4.01 -30.47
C GLY A 1013 -14.91 -5.51 -30.21
N PRO A 1014 -15.88 -5.87 -29.34
CA PRO A 1014 -16.19 -7.27 -29.04
C PRO A 1014 -16.60 -8.05 -30.28
N ASN A 1015 -16.12 -9.29 -30.39
CA ASN A 1015 -16.34 -10.18 -31.53
C ASN A 1015 -15.91 -9.58 -32.88
N LYS A 1016 -14.97 -8.64 -32.86
CA LYS A 1016 -14.35 -8.07 -34.06
C LYS A 1016 -12.91 -8.56 -34.18
N SER A 1017 -12.47 -8.60 -35.43
CA SER A 1017 -11.09 -8.87 -35.79
C SER A 1017 -10.60 -7.74 -36.70
N GLY A 1018 -9.33 -7.39 -36.59
CA GLY A 1018 -8.66 -6.51 -37.53
C GLY A 1018 -7.29 -7.07 -37.88
N THR A 1019 -6.76 -6.61 -39.00
CA THR A 1019 -5.44 -6.98 -39.49
C THR A 1019 -4.65 -5.71 -39.72
N TRP A 1020 -3.42 -5.69 -39.23
CA TRP A 1020 -2.51 -4.56 -39.33
C TRP A 1020 -1.18 -5.01 -39.89
N TRP A 1021 -0.53 -4.07 -40.57
CA TRP A 1021 0.80 -4.23 -41.12
C TRP A 1021 1.62 -3.02 -40.71
N MET A 1022 2.83 -3.27 -40.24
CA MET A 1022 3.79 -2.23 -39.93
C MET A 1022 5.18 -2.70 -40.32
N PHE A 1023 6.04 -1.77 -40.70
CA PHE A 1023 7.43 -2.04 -41.01
C PHE A 1023 8.31 -0.91 -40.46
N VAL A 1024 9.57 -1.25 -40.28
CA VAL A 1024 10.66 -0.36 -39.93
C VAL A 1024 11.76 -0.63 -40.95
N ASP A 1025 12.24 0.44 -41.58
CA ASP A 1025 13.24 0.37 -42.64
C ASP A 1025 14.32 1.41 -42.35
N GLY A 1026 15.56 0.95 -42.19
CA GLY A 1026 16.72 1.82 -42.00
C GLY A 1026 18.04 1.08 -42.21
N ASP A 1027 18.74 0.76 -41.12
CA ASP A 1027 20.04 0.07 -41.17
C ASP A 1027 19.81 -1.43 -41.36
N ASN A 1028 18.69 -1.91 -40.83
CA ASN A 1028 18.09 -3.22 -41.09
C ASN A 1028 16.59 -3.01 -41.35
N TYR A 1029 15.93 -4.06 -41.81
CA TYR A 1029 14.51 -4.03 -42.10
C TYR A 1029 13.75 -5.02 -41.21
N ALA A 1030 12.63 -4.60 -40.63
CA ALA A 1030 11.68 -5.51 -40.02
C ALA A 1030 10.27 -5.15 -40.47
N GLU A 1031 9.43 -6.15 -40.73
CA GLU A 1031 8.01 -5.97 -40.97
C GLU A 1031 7.19 -7.01 -40.21
N ALA A 1032 6.03 -6.60 -39.71
CA ALA A 1032 5.10 -7.47 -39.00
C ALA A 1032 3.70 -7.29 -39.56
N HIS A 1033 3.07 -8.41 -39.91
CA HIS A 1033 1.69 -8.48 -40.35
C HIS A 1033 0.90 -9.35 -39.38
N PHE A 1034 -0.08 -8.78 -38.68
CA PHE A 1034 -0.78 -9.47 -37.61
C PHE A 1034 -2.27 -9.17 -37.58
N THR A 1035 -3.03 -10.17 -37.18
CA THR A 1035 -4.46 -10.16 -36.97
C THR A 1035 -4.74 -10.30 -35.48
N LEU A 1036 -5.58 -9.41 -34.95
CA LEU A 1036 -6.07 -9.49 -33.58
C LEU A 1036 -7.56 -9.74 -33.62
N SER A 1037 -8.00 -10.77 -32.90
CA SER A 1037 -9.42 -11.15 -32.79
C SER A 1037 -9.87 -11.08 -31.34
N ASN A 1038 -10.78 -10.16 -31.04
CA ASN A 1038 -11.41 -10.02 -29.73
C ASN A 1038 -12.62 -10.93 -29.66
N LYS A 1039 -12.48 -12.12 -29.07
CA LYS A 1039 -13.59 -13.06 -28.88
C LYS A 1039 -13.91 -13.22 -27.40
N VAL A 1040 -15.20 -13.39 -27.09
CA VAL A 1040 -15.62 -13.86 -25.77
C VAL A 1040 -15.15 -15.29 -25.62
N ASP A 1041 -14.41 -15.59 -24.54
CA ASP A 1041 -13.94 -16.94 -24.28
C ASP A 1041 -15.12 -17.81 -23.83
N PRO A 1042 -15.48 -18.87 -24.57
CA PRO A 1042 -16.52 -19.78 -24.15
C PRO A 1042 -15.92 -20.81 -23.19
N VAL A 1043 -15.62 -20.38 -21.94
CA VAL A 1043 -15.25 -21.21 -20.77
C VAL A 1043 -13.99 -22.07 -20.91
#